data_AF-A0AAE1EMT6-F1
#
_entry.id   AF-A0AAE1EMT6-F1
#
_cell.length_a   1.000
_cell.length_b   1.000
_cell.length_c   1.000
_cell.angle_alpha   90.00
_cell.angle_beta   90.00
_cell.angle_gamma   90.00
#
_symmetry.space_group_name_H-M   'P 1'
#
loop_
_entity.id
_entity.type
_entity.pdbx_description
1 polymer ?
#
loop_
_entity_poly.entity_id
_entity_poly.type
_entity_poly.pdbx_seq_one_letter_code
_entity_poly.pdbx_strand_id
1 'polypeptide(L)'
;MNDIMATTVKDDTLRWTSIVITCAAGNLREGVEEECKRLSSGGLLPPHDNLLVVEDPQPLSSGSADQEGEKGPTTGVGSGGATINAILVAAERLSAQLHHTTVTSEVVEGSRILVVHIGRHLPHTPGGSVLLRVSPSLSCVPPRACTTPPTLLQHNIWMATKMSSKTGAGVWVTSLDTFIPNTADLRPPLIEGCKGAVVVTQAASLQHAALHGVVVTDHQDNISRMEYRMPLEELNKIFRTGVGRVISGLVFLSTNLTERLLGLHTQPPLDRCTYYGTDSGIAPLQMSLYFDLLAPLCCGTSYDQYVSGQCGAMYSQAASYSSTSHQESQAARMQIWKHLHGLKATLHEIKGAEHHYLSSGSPYKHSIMPLLPAASNSFGDSENQDRKSDVVTVNGIIQGCVTPAADGKVIHIIDSWIGEGVSLTSTDSCVLSGVQLLSEVSLNMELVGECVWQMYPSEGTVNTVTCYGMSDDLTATHLDPTATIFNTTWSDFFTHTAIEKKDLWIDPDSKNQTVLTAKLFPTSLPVVKQMKIMVTLVRAVINDQFQVDWKSTLAEWRTSQRTSIQNLMNKCELMNLVKLQEAIYLETVKKYIMETADDMEGKSLLPLFNYIVTRPGGEAVEQILTLLHHLLDSPRPSTSRLLANVADLLGCLASGRGGLRSGPAANPQWRNALMLLKNGKQEAAVELMLEVCKKWMKSGNPEDLIRAARHYERASQIVIAQQVETAGQHVWWWRKEKVEGVGVVGMGVWVEAACPARLDLAGGWSDTPPICYEQGGAVLNVAIKVNNKKPITARVRVIPETKVVCVLGDWCGGETRLTWTHLDHLRDYDNPMAPGALIKAVLLYCRLVDPHSSDSLASQLRHRCGGGVEVEVCSHLPQGSGLGGSSLVAGTLVAAVAALLGYPLPSHTTLIHATLCIEQWLTTGGGWQDQVGGLVGGVKLGVSGRGTPVTVSSYRIPLSQQFIYTLSTHLLLLYTGKVRLARNLLQTVIRNWYARDPTITSCFAQLQQLGVKAAGAMLEEDIQMLGTCIDRYWELKKMVASGCEPTKVTVLMATLRTHCLGMALAGAGGGGYLYALKAGPQQLSHNLQLGDLTCDCVEVDEEGLVVQVDGQLLSRPTDENEILTKEQLVKLQIDVSLVNE
;
A
#
# COMPACT_ATOMS: atom_id res chain seq x y z
N MET A 1 -20.29 1.93 -4.03
CA MET A 1 -19.21 0.95 -3.80
C MET A 1 -19.02 -0.04 -4.96
N ASN A 2 -19.87 -0.05 -5.99
CA ASN A 2 -19.53 -0.64 -7.30
C ASN A 2 -18.78 0.31 -8.24
N ASP A 3 -18.58 1.58 -7.86
CA ASP A 3 -17.81 2.57 -8.64
C ASP A 3 -16.43 2.90 -8.05
N ILE A 4 -16.01 2.29 -6.95
CA ILE A 4 -14.63 2.47 -6.41
C ILE A 4 -13.69 1.35 -6.90
N MET A 5 -14.24 0.33 -7.54
CA MET A 5 -13.51 -0.43 -8.57
C MET A 5 -13.48 0.32 -9.93
N ALA A 6 -14.18 1.45 -10.07
CA ALA A 6 -14.34 2.19 -11.34
C ALA A 6 -13.89 3.67 -11.31
N THR A 7 -13.39 4.19 -10.17
CA THR A 7 -12.46 5.34 -10.18
C THR A 7 -11.03 4.83 -10.27
N THR A 8 -10.84 3.91 -11.21
CA THR A 8 -9.67 3.88 -12.07
C THR A 8 -9.24 5.32 -12.37
N VAL A 9 -8.03 5.69 -11.95
CA VAL A 9 -7.16 6.42 -12.86
C VAL A 9 -7.41 5.81 -14.23
N LYS A 10 -7.87 6.60 -15.21
CA LYS A 10 -7.87 6.24 -16.62
C LYS A 10 -6.42 6.01 -17.08
N ASP A 11 -5.78 5.00 -16.52
CA ASP A 11 -4.78 4.20 -17.21
C ASP A 11 -5.60 3.07 -17.79
N ASP A 12 -5.80 3.09 -19.11
CA ASP A 12 -6.17 1.90 -19.86
C ASP A 12 -5.18 0.80 -19.46
N THR A 13 -5.56 -0.04 -18.49
CA THR A 13 -4.63 -1.03 -17.92
C THR A 13 -4.24 -2.01 -19.02
N LEU A 14 -3.00 -1.83 -19.49
CA LEU A 14 -2.34 -2.67 -20.46
C LEU A 14 -2.41 -4.14 -20.01
N ARG A 15 -3.07 -4.99 -20.79
CA ARG A 15 -3.27 -6.41 -20.48
C ARG A 15 -2.48 -7.28 -21.44
N TRP A 16 -1.76 -8.26 -20.91
CA TRP A 16 -1.04 -9.26 -21.70
C TRP A 16 -1.93 -10.46 -22.01
N THR A 17 -1.95 -10.89 -23.27
CA THR A 17 -2.61 -12.14 -23.65
C THR A 17 -1.86 -13.34 -23.11
N SER A 18 -0.52 -13.29 -23.11
CA SER A 18 0.31 -14.33 -22.50
C SER A 18 1.64 -13.77 -22.03
N ILE A 19 2.07 -14.18 -20.84
CA ILE A 19 3.44 -13.98 -20.35
C ILE A 19 4.11 -15.37 -20.35
N VAL A 20 5.24 -15.50 -21.03
CA VAL A 20 5.99 -16.73 -21.19
C VAL A 20 7.38 -16.54 -20.61
N ILE A 21 7.76 -17.36 -19.65
CA ILE A 21 9.08 -17.30 -19.02
C ILE A 21 9.85 -18.53 -19.45
N THR A 22 11.03 -18.34 -20.06
CA THR A 22 11.85 -19.47 -20.54
C THR A 22 12.88 -19.88 -19.50
N CYS A 23 13.02 -21.20 -19.30
CA CYS A 23 13.94 -21.81 -18.36
C CYS A 23 15.02 -22.60 -19.11
N ALA A 24 16.27 -22.14 -19.02
CA ALA A 24 17.41 -22.81 -19.65
C ALA A 24 17.81 -24.13 -18.94
N ALA A 25 17.31 -24.39 -17.73
CA ALA A 25 17.60 -25.59 -16.94
C ALA A 25 16.32 -26.12 -16.28
N GLY A 26 16.07 -27.43 -16.40
CA GLY A 26 14.85 -28.07 -15.89
C GLY A 26 14.69 -28.00 -14.37
N ASN A 27 15.79 -27.98 -13.62
CA ASN A 27 15.78 -27.88 -12.15
C ASN A 27 15.24 -26.54 -11.62
N LEU A 28 15.18 -25.49 -12.45
CA LEU A 28 14.62 -24.19 -12.05
C LEU A 28 13.10 -24.10 -12.30
N ARG A 29 12.56 -24.92 -13.20
CA ARG A 29 11.19 -24.76 -13.73
C ARG A 29 10.14 -24.74 -12.62
N GLU A 30 10.11 -25.76 -11.77
CA GLU A 30 9.08 -25.88 -10.72
C GLU A 30 9.11 -24.71 -9.74
N GLY A 31 10.30 -24.23 -9.37
CA GLY A 31 10.43 -23.08 -8.49
C GLY A 31 10.03 -21.75 -9.16
N VAL A 32 10.32 -21.60 -10.46
CA VAL A 32 9.86 -20.43 -11.24
C VAL A 32 8.34 -20.46 -11.38
N GLU A 33 7.75 -21.63 -11.66
CA GLU A 33 6.30 -21.80 -11.74
C GLU A 33 5.62 -21.40 -10.42
N GLU A 34 6.15 -21.86 -9.28
CA GLU A 34 5.58 -21.52 -7.97
C GLU A 34 5.74 -20.03 -7.64
N GLU A 35 6.90 -19.43 -7.93
CA GLU A 35 7.11 -17.99 -7.75
C GLU A 35 6.15 -17.17 -8.65
N CYS A 36 6.00 -17.56 -9.92
CA CYS A 36 5.10 -16.91 -10.86
C CYS A 36 3.64 -17.00 -10.42
N LYS A 37 3.24 -18.18 -9.93
CA LYS A 37 1.90 -18.42 -9.37
C LYS A 37 1.66 -17.57 -8.13
N ARG A 38 2.62 -17.50 -7.20
CA ARG A 38 2.57 -16.63 -6.01
C ARG A 38 2.40 -15.16 -6.38
N LEU A 39 3.18 -14.68 -7.35
CA LEU A 39 3.14 -13.29 -7.82
C LEU A 39 1.83 -12.97 -8.57
N SER A 40 1.35 -13.89 -9.40
CA SER A 40 0.10 -13.74 -10.16
C SER A 40 -1.13 -13.78 -9.25
N SER A 41 -1.23 -14.75 -8.33
CA SER A 41 -2.37 -14.86 -7.42
C SER A 41 -2.50 -13.63 -6.52
N GLY A 42 -1.37 -13.03 -6.12
CA GLY A 42 -1.32 -11.79 -5.35
C GLY A 42 -1.56 -10.51 -6.12
N GLY A 43 -1.82 -10.57 -7.43
CA GLY A 43 -1.99 -9.37 -8.26
C GLY A 43 -0.72 -8.50 -8.32
N LEU A 44 0.46 -9.10 -8.09
CA LEU A 44 1.75 -8.40 -8.09
C LEU A 44 2.40 -8.37 -9.47
N LEU A 45 1.84 -9.08 -10.45
CA LEU A 45 2.18 -8.99 -11.87
C LEU A 45 1.14 -8.14 -12.62
N PRO A 46 1.50 -7.58 -13.78
CA PRO A 46 0.54 -6.91 -14.65
C PRO A 46 -0.64 -7.84 -15.03
N PRO A 47 -1.82 -7.30 -15.34
CA PRO A 47 -2.96 -8.10 -15.79
C PRO A 47 -2.60 -8.97 -17.00
N HIS A 48 -2.92 -10.26 -16.93
CA HIS A 48 -2.65 -11.23 -17.99
C HIS A 48 -3.71 -12.33 -18.06
N ASP A 49 -3.86 -12.95 -19.23
CA ASP A 49 -4.77 -14.09 -19.42
C ASP A 49 -4.08 -15.44 -19.15
N ASN A 50 -2.84 -15.58 -19.64
CA ASN A 50 -2.02 -16.78 -19.44
C ASN A 50 -0.64 -16.41 -18.90
N LEU A 51 -0.13 -17.23 -17.96
CA LEU A 51 1.25 -17.19 -17.48
C LEU A 51 1.84 -18.58 -17.62
N LEU A 52 2.88 -18.70 -18.44
CA LEU A 52 3.48 -19.97 -18.83
C LEU A 52 4.96 -19.95 -18.46
N VAL A 53 5.44 -21.05 -17.89
CA VAL A 53 6.88 -21.30 -17.72
C VAL A 53 7.24 -22.44 -18.65
N VAL A 54 8.19 -22.19 -19.56
CA VAL A 54 8.54 -23.08 -20.66
C VAL A 54 9.99 -23.48 -20.53
N GLU A 55 10.23 -24.79 -20.56
CA GLU A 55 11.58 -25.34 -20.54
C GLU A 55 12.20 -25.26 -21.94
N ASP A 56 13.45 -24.80 -22.00
CA ASP A 56 14.22 -24.79 -23.23
C ASP A 56 14.70 -26.21 -23.58
N PRO A 57 14.58 -26.65 -24.84
CA PRO A 57 15.07 -27.96 -25.28
C PRO A 57 16.51 -28.25 -24.87
N GLN A 58 16.74 -29.41 -24.24
CA GLN A 58 18.04 -29.86 -23.75
C GLN A 58 18.56 -31.07 -24.55
N PRO A 59 19.89 -31.24 -24.69
CA PRO A 59 20.46 -32.44 -25.29
C PRO A 59 20.17 -33.68 -24.44
N LEU A 60 19.77 -34.80 -25.09
CA LEU A 60 19.52 -36.08 -24.43
C LEU A 60 20.78 -36.57 -23.70
N SER A 61 20.67 -36.81 -22.40
CA SER A 61 21.73 -37.47 -21.63
C SER A 61 21.80 -38.94 -22.05
N SER A 62 22.92 -39.35 -22.65
CA SER A 62 23.20 -40.77 -22.89
C SER A 62 23.23 -41.48 -21.52
N GLY A 63 22.33 -42.42 -21.30
CA GLY A 63 22.16 -43.14 -20.03
C GLY A 63 23.43 -43.88 -19.58
N SER A 64 24.21 -43.26 -18.71
CA SER A 64 25.14 -43.92 -17.78
C SER A 64 25.32 -43.01 -16.57
N ALA A 65 24.63 -43.33 -15.47
CA ALA A 65 24.55 -42.49 -14.28
C ALA A 65 25.81 -42.49 -13.40
N ASP A 66 26.89 -43.20 -13.76
CA ASP A 66 28.02 -43.47 -12.84
C ASP A 66 29.41 -43.02 -13.35
N GLN A 67 29.51 -41.93 -14.09
CA GLN A 67 30.81 -41.27 -14.29
C GLN A 67 30.74 -39.81 -13.88
N GLU A 68 31.11 -39.56 -12.61
CA GLU A 68 31.49 -38.26 -12.08
C GLU A 68 32.76 -37.76 -12.82
N GLY A 69 32.57 -37.24 -14.02
CA GLY A 69 33.59 -36.61 -14.84
C GLY A 69 33.02 -35.37 -15.51
N GLU A 70 33.66 -34.23 -15.26
CA GLU A 70 33.38 -32.89 -15.76
C GLU A 70 32.83 -32.88 -17.21
N LYS A 71 31.50 -32.82 -17.37
CA LYS A 71 30.89 -32.31 -18.60
C LYS A 71 30.52 -30.86 -18.35
N GLY A 72 31.17 -29.95 -19.07
CA GLY A 72 30.85 -28.52 -19.08
C GLY A 72 29.38 -28.25 -19.43
N PRO A 73 28.89 -27.01 -19.25
CA PRO A 73 27.48 -26.67 -19.41
C PRO A 73 26.94 -27.17 -20.76
N THR A 74 25.87 -27.96 -20.70
CA THR A 74 25.16 -28.48 -21.86
C THR A 74 24.67 -27.31 -22.72
N THR A 75 25.06 -27.27 -23.99
CA THR A 75 24.69 -26.20 -24.93
C THR A 75 23.19 -26.29 -25.25
N GLY A 76 22.36 -25.40 -24.69
CA GLY A 76 20.93 -25.28 -24.98
C GLY A 76 20.62 -24.56 -26.31
N VAL A 77 19.34 -24.24 -26.57
CA VAL A 77 18.87 -23.64 -27.85
C VAL A 77 19.22 -22.16 -28.07
N GLY A 78 19.78 -21.48 -27.07
CA GLY A 78 20.11 -20.05 -27.14
C GLY A 78 18.86 -19.15 -27.15
N SER A 79 19.04 -17.83 -27.05
CA SER A 79 17.92 -16.88 -26.91
C SER A 79 16.99 -16.86 -28.12
N GLY A 80 17.52 -17.07 -29.33
CA GLY A 80 16.72 -17.14 -30.55
C GLY A 80 15.87 -18.40 -30.59
N GLY A 81 16.47 -19.55 -30.28
CA GLY A 81 15.72 -20.81 -30.23
C GLY A 81 14.67 -20.83 -29.12
N ALA A 82 15.01 -20.33 -27.92
CA ALA A 82 14.07 -20.16 -26.81
C ALA A 82 12.90 -19.23 -27.18
N THR A 83 13.15 -18.17 -27.95
CA THR A 83 12.08 -17.27 -28.45
C THR A 83 11.12 -18.02 -29.38
N ILE A 84 11.62 -18.84 -30.32
CA ILE A 84 10.78 -19.63 -31.23
C ILE A 84 9.93 -20.62 -30.43
N ASN A 85 10.55 -21.34 -29.47
CA ASN A 85 9.84 -22.29 -28.61
C ASN A 85 8.77 -21.61 -27.76
N ALA A 86 9.07 -20.45 -27.17
CA ALA A 86 8.12 -19.67 -26.37
C ALA A 86 6.91 -19.20 -27.19
N ILE A 87 7.13 -18.70 -28.41
CA ILE A 87 6.06 -18.29 -29.32
C ILE A 87 5.20 -19.50 -29.73
N LEU A 88 5.81 -20.65 -30.04
CA LEU A 88 5.10 -21.88 -30.36
C LEU A 88 4.18 -22.32 -29.22
N VAL A 89 4.72 -22.45 -28.00
CA VAL A 89 3.95 -22.91 -26.83
C VAL A 89 2.81 -21.94 -26.48
N ALA A 90 3.06 -20.63 -26.59
CA ALA A 90 2.00 -19.63 -26.42
C ALA A 90 0.91 -19.77 -27.49
N ALA A 91 1.27 -19.86 -28.76
CA ALA A 91 0.33 -20.00 -29.87
C ALA A 91 -0.47 -21.30 -29.77
N GLU A 92 0.17 -22.40 -29.35
CA GLU A 92 -0.49 -23.68 -29.10
C GLU A 92 -1.51 -23.58 -27.97
N ARG A 93 -1.12 -22.99 -26.82
CA ARG A 93 -2.02 -22.81 -25.68
C ARG A 93 -3.24 -21.94 -26.04
N LEU A 94 -3.02 -20.86 -26.78
CA LEU A 94 -4.08 -19.98 -27.27
C LEU A 94 -4.98 -20.68 -28.29
N SER A 95 -4.40 -21.44 -29.22
CA SER A 95 -5.16 -22.23 -30.20
C SER A 95 -6.05 -23.28 -29.50
N ALA A 96 -5.52 -23.96 -28.49
CA ALA A 96 -6.26 -24.94 -27.69
C ALA A 96 -7.40 -24.30 -26.89
N GLN A 97 -7.19 -23.09 -26.34
CA GLN A 97 -8.24 -22.32 -25.64
C GLN A 97 -9.39 -21.91 -26.56
N LEU A 98 -9.11 -21.69 -27.85
CA LEU A 98 -10.12 -21.43 -28.89
C LEU A 98 -10.67 -22.71 -29.54
N HIS A 99 -10.37 -23.88 -28.98
CA HIS A 99 -10.80 -25.20 -29.49
C HIS A 99 -10.32 -25.52 -30.91
N HIS A 100 -9.20 -24.94 -31.35
CA HIS A 100 -8.56 -25.33 -32.60
C HIS A 100 -7.79 -26.64 -32.42
N THR A 101 -7.79 -27.50 -33.43
CA THR A 101 -7.06 -28.79 -33.43
C THR A 101 -5.61 -28.68 -33.90
N THR A 102 -5.22 -27.52 -34.43
CA THR A 102 -3.88 -27.23 -34.97
C THR A 102 -3.45 -25.82 -34.54
N VAL A 103 -2.14 -25.59 -34.44
CA VAL A 103 -1.59 -24.25 -34.20
C VAL A 103 -1.93 -23.35 -35.39
N THR A 104 -2.62 -22.24 -35.15
CA THR A 104 -2.93 -21.22 -36.16
C THR A 104 -2.12 -19.96 -35.90
N SER A 105 -1.72 -19.24 -36.95
CA SER A 105 -1.07 -17.93 -36.82
C SER A 105 -2.06 -16.82 -36.45
N GLU A 106 -3.36 -17.01 -36.69
CA GLU A 106 -4.42 -16.01 -36.42
C GLU A 106 -4.48 -15.61 -34.95
N VAL A 107 -4.14 -16.51 -34.01
CA VAL A 107 -4.12 -16.18 -32.57
C VAL A 107 -3.06 -15.14 -32.22
N VAL A 108 -2.01 -15.00 -33.04
CA VAL A 108 -0.94 -14.03 -32.82
C VAL A 108 -1.37 -12.61 -33.24
N GLU A 109 -2.27 -12.49 -34.23
CA GLU A 109 -2.65 -11.22 -34.84
C GLU A 109 -3.28 -10.22 -33.86
N GLY A 110 -4.08 -10.72 -32.93
CA GLY A 110 -4.71 -9.95 -31.85
C GLY A 110 -4.01 -10.05 -30.49
N SER A 111 -2.89 -10.77 -30.38
CA SER A 111 -2.29 -11.10 -29.09
C SER A 111 -1.14 -10.18 -28.70
N ARG A 112 -1.06 -9.90 -27.40
CA ARG A 112 0.08 -9.26 -26.77
C ARG A 112 0.83 -10.29 -25.95
N ILE A 113 2.00 -10.69 -26.41
CA ILE A 113 2.80 -11.73 -25.75
C ILE A 113 4.07 -11.11 -25.18
N LEU A 114 4.41 -11.45 -23.94
CA LEU A 114 5.68 -11.10 -23.33
C LEU A 114 6.49 -12.37 -23.14
N VAL A 115 7.69 -12.43 -23.70
CA VAL A 115 8.68 -13.50 -23.48
C VAL A 115 9.78 -12.96 -22.56
N VAL A 116 10.01 -13.65 -21.44
CA VAL A 116 11.04 -13.31 -20.46
C VAL A 116 12.06 -14.44 -20.44
N HIS A 117 13.28 -14.17 -20.88
CA HIS A 117 14.38 -15.11 -20.78
C HIS A 117 15.04 -15.00 -19.41
N ILE A 118 15.11 -16.10 -18.65
CA ILE A 118 15.83 -16.14 -17.36
C ILE A 118 17.34 -15.92 -17.55
N GLY A 119 17.85 -16.14 -18.78
CA GLY A 119 19.24 -15.89 -19.11
C GLY A 119 20.17 -16.96 -18.55
N ARG A 120 21.44 -16.61 -18.34
CA ARG A 120 22.42 -17.54 -17.77
C ARG A 120 22.26 -17.60 -16.24
N HIS A 121 22.60 -18.74 -15.63
CA HIS A 121 22.57 -18.82 -14.18
C HIS A 121 23.60 -17.86 -13.57
N LEU A 122 23.11 -16.91 -12.78
CA LEU A 122 23.92 -15.92 -12.09
C LEU A 122 24.51 -16.56 -10.81
N PRO A 123 25.84 -16.71 -10.68
CA PRO A 123 26.42 -17.39 -9.52
C PRO A 123 26.32 -16.61 -8.22
N HIS A 124 26.10 -15.30 -8.33
CA HIS A 124 25.94 -14.38 -7.21
C HIS A 124 24.58 -14.50 -6.50
N THR A 125 23.71 -15.43 -6.90
CA THR A 125 22.40 -15.58 -6.27
C THR A 125 22.01 -17.06 -6.28
N PRO A 126 21.73 -17.69 -5.12
CA PRO A 126 21.38 -19.10 -5.05
C PRO A 126 20.20 -19.51 -5.95
N GLY A 127 19.17 -18.68 -6.04
CA GLY A 127 18.00 -18.90 -6.90
C GLY A 127 18.12 -18.30 -8.31
N GLY A 128 19.33 -17.91 -8.72
CA GLY A 128 19.58 -17.20 -9.96
C GLY A 128 18.98 -15.79 -9.99
N SER A 129 18.90 -15.23 -11.20
CA SER A 129 18.41 -13.86 -11.44
C SER A 129 16.93 -13.67 -11.08
N VAL A 130 16.13 -14.74 -11.04
CA VAL A 130 14.68 -14.70 -10.77
C VAL A 130 14.35 -14.11 -9.40
N LEU A 131 15.06 -14.55 -8.35
CA LEU A 131 14.82 -14.13 -6.96
C LEU A 131 15.71 -12.96 -6.51
N LEU A 132 16.52 -12.40 -7.41
CA LEU A 132 17.39 -11.28 -7.06
C LEU A 132 16.55 -10.07 -6.60
N ARG A 133 16.83 -9.54 -5.42
CA ARG A 133 16.16 -8.35 -4.87
C ARG A 133 16.66 -7.07 -5.52
N VAL A 134 15.73 -6.17 -5.80
CA VAL A 134 15.99 -4.84 -6.38
C VAL A 134 15.48 -3.76 -5.45
N SER A 135 16.13 -2.59 -5.44
CA SER A 135 15.62 -1.41 -4.75
C SER A 135 14.27 -0.96 -5.31
N PRO A 136 13.23 -0.74 -4.46
CA PRO A 136 11.96 -0.14 -4.87
C PRO A 136 12.13 1.19 -5.61
N SER A 137 13.13 2.01 -5.24
CA SER A 137 13.42 3.30 -5.89
C SER A 137 13.89 3.15 -7.34
N LEU A 138 14.56 2.03 -7.66
CA LEU A 138 15.03 1.71 -9.00
C LEU A 138 14.02 0.87 -9.78
N SER A 139 12.96 0.38 -9.12
CA SER A 139 12.08 -0.62 -9.69
C SER A 139 10.93 -0.01 -10.51
N CYS A 140 10.52 -0.68 -11.60
CA CYS A 140 9.31 -0.34 -12.36
C CYS A 140 8.02 -0.88 -11.71
N VAL A 141 8.13 -1.61 -10.60
CA VAL A 141 6.99 -2.20 -9.89
C VAL A 141 6.15 -1.09 -9.24
N PRO A 142 4.82 -1.03 -9.45
CA PRO A 142 3.98 -0.01 -8.85
C PRO A 142 3.86 -0.21 -7.33
N PRO A 143 3.58 0.84 -6.54
CA PRO A 143 3.54 0.76 -5.07
C PRO A 143 2.65 -0.37 -4.52
N ARG A 144 1.51 -0.63 -5.18
CA ARG A 144 0.57 -1.72 -4.84
C ARG A 144 1.17 -3.12 -5.02
N ALA A 145 2.10 -3.29 -5.96
CA ALA A 145 2.82 -4.54 -6.18
C ALA A 145 4.17 -4.61 -5.45
N CYS A 146 4.60 -3.52 -4.81
CA CYS A 146 5.75 -3.44 -3.91
C CYS A 146 5.43 -3.85 -2.46
N THR A 147 4.30 -4.53 -2.22
CA THR A 147 3.97 -5.10 -0.90
C THR A 147 5.00 -6.13 -0.45
N THR A 148 5.62 -6.82 -1.41
CA THR A 148 6.82 -7.63 -1.22
C THR A 148 8.05 -6.90 -1.76
N PRO A 149 9.24 -7.06 -1.15
CA PRO A 149 10.49 -6.56 -1.72
C PRO A 149 10.65 -7.01 -3.18
N PRO A 150 10.77 -6.08 -4.15
CA PRO A 150 10.62 -6.42 -5.54
C PRO A 150 11.78 -7.31 -6.02
N THR A 151 11.44 -8.33 -6.81
CA THR A 151 12.43 -9.17 -7.48
C THR A 151 12.76 -8.64 -8.88
N LEU A 152 13.91 -9.06 -9.42
CA LEU A 152 14.30 -8.71 -10.78
C LEU A 152 13.32 -9.27 -11.83
N LEU A 153 12.70 -10.42 -11.58
CA LEU A 153 11.63 -10.96 -12.42
C LEU A 153 10.44 -10.00 -12.48
N GLN A 154 9.92 -9.58 -11.32
CA GLN A 154 8.82 -8.61 -11.24
C GLN A 154 9.19 -7.30 -11.93
N HIS A 155 10.39 -6.79 -11.65
CA HIS A 155 10.90 -5.57 -12.25
C HIS A 155 10.88 -5.64 -13.78
N ASN A 156 11.44 -6.70 -14.38
CA ASN A 156 11.52 -6.85 -15.84
C ASN A 156 10.15 -6.95 -16.49
N ILE A 157 9.21 -7.67 -15.87
CA ILE A 157 7.83 -7.78 -16.38
C ILE A 157 7.13 -6.41 -16.36
N TRP A 158 7.25 -5.66 -15.26
CA TRP A 158 6.66 -4.32 -15.16
C TRP A 158 7.36 -3.30 -16.05
N MET A 159 8.68 -3.39 -16.21
CA MET A 159 9.47 -2.58 -17.14
C MET A 159 9.00 -2.80 -18.58
N ALA A 160 8.87 -4.06 -19.01
CA ALA A 160 8.34 -4.39 -20.34
C ALA A 160 6.88 -3.91 -20.52
N THR A 161 6.07 -3.96 -19.46
CA THR A 161 4.69 -3.42 -19.47
C THR A 161 4.69 -1.90 -19.66
N LYS A 162 5.55 -1.17 -18.93
CA LYS A 162 5.69 0.29 -19.10
C LYS A 162 6.17 0.65 -20.52
N MET A 163 7.15 -0.09 -21.03
CA MET A 163 7.71 0.12 -22.38
C MET A 163 6.74 -0.24 -23.51
N SER A 164 5.82 -1.18 -23.27
CA SER A 164 4.80 -1.60 -24.23
C SER A 164 3.50 -0.79 -24.17
N SER A 165 3.42 0.21 -23.29
CA SER A 165 2.18 0.97 -23.02
C SER A 165 1.54 1.61 -24.26
N LYS A 166 2.34 1.99 -25.27
CA LYS A 166 1.88 2.58 -26.54
C LYS A 166 1.94 1.62 -27.73
N THR A 167 2.01 0.31 -27.48
CA THR A 167 2.13 -0.71 -28.53
C THR A 167 0.86 -1.54 -28.65
N GLY A 168 0.54 -1.96 -29.88
CA GLY A 168 -0.55 -2.87 -30.20
C GLY A 168 -0.18 -4.35 -29.99
N ALA A 169 -0.79 -5.23 -30.79
CA ALA A 169 -0.45 -6.65 -30.82
C ALA A 169 1.00 -6.90 -31.30
N GLY A 170 1.58 -8.01 -30.84
CA GLY A 170 2.97 -8.39 -31.09
C GLY A 170 3.62 -9.05 -29.89
N VAL A 171 4.92 -9.36 -30.02
CA VAL A 171 5.71 -10.03 -28.98
C VAL A 171 6.76 -9.06 -28.45
N TRP A 172 6.78 -8.85 -27.14
CA TRP A 172 7.91 -8.24 -26.45
C TRP A 172 8.82 -9.33 -25.90
N VAL A 173 10.12 -9.19 -26.07
CA VAL A 173 11.14 -10.10 -25.52
C VAL A 173 12.03 -9.30 -24.58
N THR A 174 12.26 -9.81 -23.37
CA THR A 174 13.20 -9.25 -22.39
C THR A 174 14.04 -10.34 -21.74
N SER A 175 15.12 -9.97 -21.06
CA SER A 175 15.99 -10.90 -20.33
C SER A 175 16.28 -10.46 -18.90
N LEU A 176 16.52 -11.42 -18.02
CA LEU A 176 16.98 -11.16 -16.65
C LEU A 176 18.51 -10.93 -16.55
N ASP A 177 19.23 -10.98 -17.67
CA ASP A 177 20.68 -10.69 -17.73
C ASP A 177 20.97 -9.16 -17.76
N THR A 178 19.94 -8.33 -17.84
CA THR A 178 20.03 -6.87 -18.01
C THR A 178 19.12 -6.16 -17.03
N PHE A 179 19.55 -5.00 -16.55
CA PHE A 179 18.76 -4.17 -15.64
C PHE A 179 18.54 -2.78 -16.24
N ILE A 180 17.28 -2.37 -16.32
CA ILE A 180 16.87 -1.04 -16.82
C ILE A 180 16.16 -0.31 -15.68
N PRO A 181 16.83 0.63 -14.99
CA PRO A 181 16.24 1.31 -13.83
C PRO A 181 15.00 2.12 -14.23
N ASN A 182 14.06 2.24 -13.31
CA ASN A 182 12.91 3.11 -13.47
C ASN A 182 13.34 4.57 -13.35
N THR A 183 13.43 5.26 -14.49
CA THR A 183 13.73 6.70 -14.55
C THR A 183 12.49 7.49 -14.97
N ALA A 184 12.48 8.79 -14.65
CA ALA A 184 11.44 9.71 -15.10
C ALA A 184 11.39 9.83 -16.64
N ASP A 185 12.51 9.56 -17.31
CA ASP A 185 12.67 9.65 -18.77
C ASP A 185 12.39 8.34 -19.52
N LEU A 186 12.07 7.25 -18.80
CA LEU A 186 11.73 5.97 -19.41
C LEU A 186 10.40 6.08 -20.18
N ARG A 187 10.49 6.22 -21.51
CA ARG A 187 9.34 6.40 -22.41
C ARG A 187 9.18 5.21 -23.38
N PRO A 188 7.93 4.77 -23.62
CA PRO A 188 7.65 3.70 -24.60
C PRO A 188 8.01 4.16 -26.03
N PRO A 189 8.41 3.23 -26.92
CA PRO A 189 8.67 3.56 -28.32
C PRO A 189 7.37 3.89 -29.06
N LEU A 190 7.47 4.72 -30.10
CA LEU A 190 6.40 4.93 -31.08
C LEU A 190 6.57 3.88 -32.19
N ILE A 191 5.67 2.89 -32.25
CA ILE A 191 5.81 1.71 -33.14
C ILE A 191 4.74 1.68 -34.26
N GLU A 192 4.04 2.79 -34.51
CA GLU A 192 3.02 2.84 -35.57
C GLU A 192 3.60 2.46 -36.94
N GLY A 193 3.06 1.38 -37.54
CA GLY A 193 3.45 0.91 -38.87
C GLY A 193 4.71 0.04 -38.96
N CYS A 194 5.35 -0.33 -37.84
CA CYS A 194 6.50 -1.24 -37.88
C CYS A 194 6.08 -2.67 -38.24
N LYS A 195 6.66 -3.21 -39.32
CA LYS A 195 6.40 -4.58 -39.83
C LYS A 195 7.53 -5.58 -39.53
N GLY A 196 8.57 -5.15 -38.82
CA GLY A 196 9.73 -5.97 -38.46
C GLY A 196 9.96 -5.99 -36.95
N ALA A 197 11.10 -5.46 -36.50
CA ALA A 197 11.48 -5.43 -35.09
C ALA A 197 11.91 -4.03 -34.63
N VAL A 198 11.69 -3.72 -33.36
CA VAL A 198 12.24 -2.54 -32.69
C VAL A 198 13.21 -3.03 -31.62
N VAL A 199 14.50 -2.73 -31.78
CA VAL A 199 15.54 -3.07 -30.80
C VAL A 199 15.75 -1.89 -29.87
N VAL A 200 15.62 -2.15 -28.57
CA VAL A 200 15.83 -1.13 -27.55
C VAL A 200 17.30 -1.11 -27.13
N THR A 201 17.90 0.07 -27.12
CA THR A 201 19.31 0.27 -26.74
C THR A 201 19.48 1.26 -25.60
N GLN A 202 20.60 1.15 -24.90
CA GLN A 202 21.06 2.09 -23.89
C GLN A 202 22.40 2.70 -24.32
N ALA A 203 22.63 3.93 -23.87
CA ALA A 203 23.90 4.60 -24.05
C ALA A 203 24.97 4.00 -23.12
N ALA A 204 26.19 3.83 -23.64
CA ALA A 204 27.34 3.36 -22.89
C ALA A 204 28.63 4.03 -23.36
N SER A 205 29.63 4.13 -22.47
CA SER A 205 30.98 4.53 -22.87
C SER A 205 31.53 3.57 -23.94
N LEU A 206 32.40 4.04 -24.84
CA LEU A 206 32.94 3.17 -25.89
C LEU A 206 33.72 1.97 -25.35
N GLN A 207 34.36 2.13 -24.18
CA GLN A 207 35.05 1.03 -23.48
C GLN A 207 34.06 -0.04 -23.02
N HIS A 208 32.93 0.36 -22.43
CA HIS A 208 31.87 -0.56 -22.03
C HIS A 208 31.19 -1.19 -23.25
N ALA A 209 30.91 -0.40 -24.28
CA ALA A 209 30.30 -0.87 -25.52
C ALA A 209 31.14 -1.95 -26.24
N ALA A 210 32.47 -1.88 -26.15
CA ALA A 210 33.38 -2.89 -26.70
C ALA A 210 33.24 -4.28 -26.07
N LEU A 211 32.59 -4.40 -24.91
CA LEU A 211 32.37 -5.67 -24.20
C LEU A 211 31.01 -6.31 -24.53
N HIS A 212 30.12 -5.58 -25.21
CA HIS A 212 28.72 -5.94 -25.40
C HIS A 212 28.29 -5.92 -26.89
N GLY A 213 27.01 -6.22 -27.13
CA GLY A 213 26.40 -6.10 -28.46
C GLY A 213 26.05 -4.64 -28.76
N VAL A 214 26.55 -4.11 -29.89
CA VAL A 214 26.33 -2.73 -30.34
C VAL A 214 25.48 -2.67 -31.60
N VAL A 215 24.68 -1.61 -31.72
CA VAL A 215 23.81 -1.34 -32.87
C VAL A 215 24.33 -0.14 -33.64
N VAL A 216 24.53 -0.30 -34.95
CA VAL A 216 24.88 0.80 -35.85
C VAL A 216 23.68 1.09 -36.76
N THR A 217 23.23 2.34 -36.78
CA THR A 217 22.08 2.77 -37.59
C THR A 217 22.50 3.51 -38.86
N ASP A 218 21.58 3.58 -39.81
CA ASP A 218 21.65 4.53 -40.92
C ASP A 218 21.15 5.93 -40.49
N HIS A 219 21.02 6.86 -41.45
CA HIS A 219 20.53 8.22 -41.22
C HIS A 219 19.02 8.31 -40.89
N GLN A 220 18.28 7.20 -40.96
CA GLN A 220 16.84 7.11 -40.73
C GLN A 220 16.50 6.19 -39.54
N ASP A 221 17.47 5.95 -38.65
CA ASP A 221 17.35 5.06 -37.48
C ASP A 221 16.96 3.60 -37.81
N ASN A 222 17.12 3.17 -39.08
CA ASN A 222 17.09 1.75 -39.40
C ASN A 222 18.44 1.14 -39.00
N ILE A 223 18.40 -0.09 -38.51
CA ILE A 223 19.60 -0.79 -38.08
C ILE A 223 20.35 -1.29 -39.32
N SER A 224 21.58 -0.82 -39.49
CA SER A 224 22.47 -1.23 -40.58
C SER A 224 23.21 -2.52 -40.25
N ARG A 225 23.67 -2.67 -39.00
CA ARG A 225 24.36 -3.87 -38.50
C ARG A 225 24.29 -3.95 -36.98
N MET A 226 24.34 -5.19 -36.47
CA MET A 226 24.49 -5.52 -35.05
C MET A 226 25.78 -6.34 -34.88
N GLU A 227 26.64 -5.94 -33.96
CA GLU A 227 27.94 -6.60 -33.76
C GLU A 227 28.22 -6.85 -32.28
N TYR A 228 28.80 -8.00 -31.97
CA TYR A 228 29.16 -8.38 -30.60
C TYR A 228 30.64 -8.12 -30.35
N ARG A 229 30.97 -7.37 -29.28
CA ARG A 229 32.34 -7.05 -28.87
C ARG A 229 33.19 -6.38 -29.96
N MET A 230 32.64 -5.34 -30.57
CA MET A 230 33.34 -4.55 -31.59
C MET A 230 34.62 -3.91 -31.00
N PRO A 231 35.76 -3.97 -31.69
CA PRO A 231 37.00 -3.35 -31.22
C PRO A 231 36.85 -1.85 -30.95
N LEU A 232 37.50 -1.38 -29.87
CA LEU A 232 37.42 0.03 -29.45
C LEU A 232 37.85 1.01 -30.56
N GLU A 233 38.82 0.64 -31.39
CA GLU A 233 39.29 1.46 -32.52
C GLU A 233 38.19 1.68 -33.58
N GLU A 234 37.36 0.66 -33.84
CA GLU A 234 36.27 0.76 -34.80
C GLU A 234 35.09 1.54 -34.21
N LEU A 235 34.78 1.30 -32.94
CA LEU A 235 33.77 2.08 -32.21
C LEU A 235 34.09 3.58 -32.24
N ASN A 236 35.35 3.96 -32.04
CA ASN A 236 35.79 5.36 -32.12
C ASN A 236 35.62 5.98 -33.51
N LYS A 237 35.72 5.18 -34.59
CA LYS A 237 35.49 5.67 -35.97
C LYS A 237 34.01 5.94 -36.24
N ILE A 238 33.13 5.10 -35.68
CA ILE A 238 31.68 5.13 -35.91
C ILE A 238 30.99 6.16 -34.99
N PHE A 239 31.25 6.07 -33.69
CA PHE A 239 30.58 6.86 -32.66
C PHE A 239 31.42 8.07 -32.25
N ARG A 240 31.40 9.12 -33.08
CA ARG A 240 32.20 10.34 -32.88
C ARG A 240 31.88 11.12 -31.60
N THR A 241 30.73 10.86 -30.98
CA THR A 241 30.27 11.47 -29.73
C THR A 241 30.86 10.81 -28.48
N GLY A 242 31.64 9.73 -28.63
CA GLY A 242 32.24 9.01 -27.50
C GLY A 242 31.27 8.09 -26.74
N VAL A 243 30.07 7.85 -27.29
CA VAL A 243 29.02 7.03 -26.68
C VAL A 243 28.51 6.02 -27.70
N GLY A 244 28.54 4.74 -27.33
CA GLY A 244 28.04 3.63 -28.13
C GLY A 244 26.60 3.27 -27.75
N ARG A 245 25.87 2.67 -28.69
CA ARG A 245 24.49 2.19 -28.49
C ARG A 245 24.50 0.69 -28.25
N VAL A 246 24.33 0.30 -27.00
CA VAL A 246 24.40 -1.10 -26.54
C VAL A 246 23.00 -1.71 -26.48
N ILE A 247 22.87 -2.95 -26.92
CA ILE A 247 21.62 -3.72 -26.86
C ILE A 247 21.18 -3.90 -25.41
N SER A 248 19.97 -3.47 -25.07
CA SER A 248 19.46 -3.47 -23.69
C SER A 248 18.85 -4.80 -23.21
N GLY A 249 18.72 -5.78 -24.10
CA GLY A 249 18.00 -7.04 -23.82
C GLY A 249 16.51 -6.99 -24.16
N LEU A 250 15.94 -5.80 -24.40
CA LEU A 250 14.53 -5.59 -24.70
C LEU A 250 14.28 -5.40 -26.22
N VAL A 251 13.35 -6.17 -26.79
CA VAL A 251 12.98 -6.11 -28.22
C VAL A 251 11.48 -6.23 -28.39
N PHE A 252 10.92 -5.48 -29.33
CA PHE A 252 9.57 -5.70 -29.84
C PHE A 252 9.61 -6.37 -31.21
N LEU A 253 8.81 -7.42 -31.40
CA LEU A 253 8.58 -8.13 -32.64
C LEU A 253 7.15 -7.85 -33.08
N SER A 254 6.99 -7.27 -34.27
CA SER A 254 5.67 -7.03 -34.85
C SER A 254 4.92 -8.33 -35.12
N THR A 255 3.60 -8.25 -35.25
CA THR A 255 2.74 -9.38 -35.63
C THR A 255 3.26 -10.13 -36.86
N ASN A 256 3.53 -9.42 -37.95
CA ASN A 256 4.02 -10.00 -39.20
C ASN A 256 5.38 -10.71 -39.04
N LEU A 257 6.29 -10.17 -38.22
CA LEU A 257 7.54 -10.87 -37.91
C LEU A 257 7.27 -12.13 -37.08
N THR A 258 6.38 -12.03 -36.10
CA THR A 258 6.04 -13.14 -35.19
C THR A 258 5.41 -14.30 -35.94
N GLU A 259 4.49 -14.05 -36.86
CA GLU A 259 3.87 -15.08 -37.71
C GLU A 259 4.92 -15.84 -38.52
N ARG A 260 5.89 -15.12 -39.10
CA ARG A 260 6.98 -15.75 -39.86
C ARG A 260 7.92 -16.55 -38.96
N LEU A 261 8.21 -16.05 -37.76
CA LEU A 261 8.99 -16.78 -36.75
C LEU A 261 8.27 -18.04 -36.27
N LEU A 262 6.95 -17.96 -36.04
CA LEU A 262 6.13 -19.12 -35.72
C LEU A 262 6.24 -20.16 -36.83
N GLY A 263 6.19 -19.77 -38.11
CA GLY A 263 6.37 -20.70 -39.23
C GLY A 263 7.68 -21.50 -39.23
N LEU A 264 8.74 -21.01 -38.59
CA LEU A 264 10.06 -21.66 -38.56
C LEU A 264 10.07 -22.97 -37.76
N HIS A 265 9.14 -23.18 -36.82
CA HIS A 265 9.13 -24.41 -36.00
C HIS A 265 8.92 -25.71 -36.80
N THR A 266 8.45 -25.60 -38.05
CA THR A 266 8.23 -26.74 -38.96
C THR A 266 9.33 -26.91 -40.01
N GLN A 267 10.36 -26.05 -40.00
CA GLN A 267 11.36 -25.99 -41.07
C GLN A 267 12.70 -26.59 -40.60
N PRO A 268 13.15 -27.74 -41.11
CA PRO A 268 14.45 -28.29 -40.73
C PRO A 268 15.63 -27.39 -41.17
N PRO A 269 16.67 -27.20 -40.32
CA PRO A 269 16.88 -27.78 -38.98
C PRO A 269 16.38 -26.89 -37.81
N LEU A 270 15.51 -25.89 -38.05
CA LEU A 270 15.02 -24.94 -37.04
C LEU A 270 13.93 -25.52 -36.11
N ASP A 271 13.26 -26.58 -36.53
CA ASP A 271 12.38 -27.41 -35.68
C ASP A 271 13.08 -27.88 -34.39
N ARG A 272 14.39 -28.10 -34.47
CA ARG A 272 15.29 -28.44 -33.34
C ARG A 272 15.45 -27.34 -32.30
N CYS A 273 15.00 -26.11 -32.56
CA CYS A 273 14.95 -25.06 -31.56
C CYS A 273 13.75 -25.18 -30.62
N THR A 274 12.80 -26.08 -30.91
CA THR A 274 11.56 -26.26 -30.15
C THR A 274 11.45 -27.66 -29.57
N TYR A 275 10.48 -27.89 -28.69
CA TYR A 275 10.26 -29.21 -28.10
C TYR A 275 9.95 -30.30 -29.14
N TYR A 276 9.47 -29.95 -30.34
CA TYR A 276 9.30 -30.91 -31.45
C TYR A 276 10.60 -31.62 -31.82
N GLY A 277 11.73 -30.92 -31.79
CA GLY A 277 13.04 -31.50 -32.05
C GLY A 277 13.46 -32.49 -30.98
N THR A 278 13.26 -32.13 -29.70
CA THR A 278 13.53 -32.99 -28.54
C THR A 278 12.71 -34.27 -28.61
N ASP A 279 11.39 -34.15 -28.86
CA ASP A 279 10.47 -35.28 -28.94
C ASP A 279 10.75 -36.17 -30.16
N SER A 280 11.34 -35.59 -31.21
CA SER A 280 11.85 -36.33 -32.38
C SER A 280 13.21 -36.99 -32.14
N GLY A 281 13.79 -36.85 -30.94
CA GLY A 281 15.07 -37.44 -30.55
C GLY A 281 16.30 -36.77 -31.16
N ILE A 282 16.16 -35.55 -31.66
CA ILE A 282 17.22 -34.81 -32.35
C ILE A 282 17.85 -33.79 -31.39
N ALA A 283 19.18 -33.68 -31.40
CA ALA A 283 19.90 -32.74 -30.54
C ALA A 283 19.47 -31.28 -30.81
N PRO A 284 19.28 -30.44 -29.77
CA PRO A 284 18.85 -29.06 -29.97
C PRO A 284 19.80 -28.24 -30.85
N LEU A 285 19.24 -27.26 -31.56
CA LEU A 285 20.01 -26.30 -32.37
C LEU A 285 20.09 -24.95 -31.65
N GLN A 286 21.31 -24.46 -31.41
CA GLN A 286 21.55 -23.19 -30.73
C GLN A 286 21.50 -22.01 -31.70
N MET A 287 20.66 -21.01 -31.42
CA MET A 287 20.47 -19.81 -32.24
C MET A 287 20.39 -18.53 -31.40
N SER A 288 20.92 -17.42 -31.90
CA SER A 288 20.88 -16.09 -31.27
C SER A 288 19.68 -15.28 -31.74
N LEU A 289 18.97 -14.62 -30.81
CA LEU A 289 17.92 -13.67 -31.17
C LEU A 289 18.48 -12.51 -32.00
N TYR A 290 19.56 -11.88 -31.54
CA TYR A 290 20.13 -10.70 -32.19
C TYR A 290 20.95 -11.03 -33.43
N PHE A 291 21.84 -12.02 -33.33
CA PHE A 291 22.85 -12.26 -34.35
C PHE A 291 22.43 -13.29 -35.42
N ASP A 292 21.39 -14.09 -35.16
CA ASP A 292 20.84 -15.01 -36.16
C ASP A 292 19.43 -14.59 -36.61
N LEU A 293 18.49 -14.31 -35.71
CA LEU A 293 17.10 -14.01 -36.10
C LEU A 293 16.87 -12.55 -36.55
N LEU A 294 17.48 -11.57 -35.88
CA LEU A 294 17.30 -10.14 -36.19
C LEU A 294 18.33 -9.59 -37.20
N ALA A 295 19.52 -10.19 -37.30
CA ALA A 295 20.53 -9.85 -38.29
C ALA A 295 20.00 -9.73 -39.74
N PRO A 296 19.14 -10.64 -40.27
CA PRO A 296 18.63 -10.52 -41.65
C PRO A 296 17.66 -9.35 -41.89
N LEU A 297 17.21 -8.67 -40.83
CA LEU A 297 16.37 -7.46 -40.91
C LEU A 297 17.20 -6.18 -41.04
N CYS A 298 18.53 -6.28 -40.93
CA CYS A 298 19.44 -5.13 -40.99
C CYS A 298 19.70 -4.72 -42.44
N CYS A 299 19.63 -3.42 -42.73
CA CYS A 299 19.74 -2.93 -44.12
C CYS A 299 21.14 -3.07 -44.74
N GLY A 300 22.19 -3.21 -43.91
CA GLY A 300 23.58 -3.35 -44.34
C GLY A 300 24.09 -4.79 -44.42
N THR A 301 23.24 -5.79 -44.15
CA THR A 301 23.65 -7.20 -44.16
C THR A 301 23.43 -7.81 -45.55
N SER A 302 24.47 -8.43 -46.12
CA SER A 302 24.36 -9.17 -47.39
C SER A 302 24.12 -10.67 -47.15
N TYR A 303 23.47 -11.33 -48.13
CA TYR A 303 23.14 -12.76 -48.06
C TYR A 303 24.39 -13.62 -47.78
N ASP A 304 25.46 -13.42 -48.55
CA ASP A 304 26.66 -14.24 -48.45
C ASP A 304 27.34 -14.09 -47.08
N GLN A 305 27.44 -12.86 -46.55
CA GLN A 305 28.04 -12.57 -45.24
C GLN A 305 27.22 -13.17 -44.08
N TYR A 306 25.89 -13.13 -44.18
CA TYR A 306 25.02 -13.68 -43.16
C TYR A 306 25.07 -15.21 -43.15
N VAL A 307 24.85 -15.85 -44.30
CA VAL A 307 24.83 -17.32 -44.39
C VAL A 307 26.18 -17.90 -44.03
N SER A 308 27.30 -17.30 -44.45
CA SER A 308 28.64 -17.75 -44.08
C SER A 308 28.95 -17.61 -42.59
N GLY A 309 28.12 -16.91 -41.81
CA GLY A 309 28.31 -16.66 -40.38
C GLY A 309 29.32 -15.58 -40.06
N GLN A 310 29.64 -14.69 -41.02
CA GLN A 310 30.47 -13.53 -40.74
C GLN A 310 29.73 -12.53 -39.84
N CYS A 311 28.40 -12.40 -40.04
CA CYS A 311 27.54 -11.67 -39.11
C CYS A 311 27.47 -12.41 -37.77
N GLY A 312 28.06 -11.85 -36.72
CA GLY A 312 28.09 -12.48 -35.39
C GLY A 312 29.20 -13.53 -35.18
N ALA A 313 30.25 -13.53 -36.00
CA ALA A 313 31.39 -14.46 -35.85
C ALA A 313 32.02 -14.41 -34.45
N MET A 314 32.22 -13.21 -33.89
CA MET A 314 32.76 -13.04 -32.53
C MET A 314 31.82 -13.58 -31.45
N TYR A 315 30.50 -13.47 -31.66
CA TYR A 315 29.51 -14.08 -30.77
C TYR A 315 29.56 -15.62 -30.85
N SER A 316 29.63 -16.16 -32.06
CA SER A 316 29.71 -17.60 -32.31
C SER A 316 30.96 -18.23 -31.69
N GLN A 317 32.09 -17.52 -31.74
CA GLN A 317 33.33 -17.91 -31.06
C GLN A 317 33.22 -17.84 -29.54
N ALA A 318 32.61 -16.77 -29.00
CA ALA A 318 32.39 -16.62 -27.56
C ALA A 318 31.34 -17.59 -26.99
N ALA A 319 30.42 -18.07 -27.83
CA ALA A 319 29.41 -19.08 -27.50
C ALA A 319 29.92 -20.53 -27.65
N SER A 320 31.16 -20.72 -28.09
CA SER A 320 31.84 -22.03 -28.22
C SER A 320 31.08 -23.06 -29.07
N TYR A 321 30.57 -22.66 -30.24
CA TYR A 321 29.87 -23.59 -31.14
C TYR A 321 30.75 -24.73 -31.65
N SER A 322 30.21 -25.96 -31.71
CA SER A 322 30.92 -27.11 -32.27
C SER A 322 31.13 -26.98 -33.79
N SER A 323 32.17 -27.61 -34.32
CA SER A 323 32.47 -27.60 -35.77
C SER A 323 31.36 -28.25 -36.62
N THR A 324 30.66 -29.25 -36.09
CA THR A 324 29.44 -29.84 -36.67
C THR A 324 28.25 -28.89 -36.65
N SER A 325 28.11 -28.08 -35.60
CA SER A 325 27.05 -27.06 -35.51
C SER A 325 27.21 -25.97 -36.57
N HIS A 326 28.43 -25.66 -37.02
CA HIS A 326 28.64 -24.63 -38.04
C HIS A 326 28.01 -24.93 -39.40
N GLN A 327 28.07 -26.17 -39.89
CA GLN A 327 27.44 -26.53 -41.17
C GLN A 327 25.91 -26.53 -41.08
N GLU A 328 25.35 -26.96 -39.94
CA GLU A 328 23.91 -26.97 -39.70
C GLU A 328 23.34 -25.56 -39.47
N SER A 329 24.10 -24.67 -38.81
CA SER A 329 23.74 -23.25 -38.66
C SER A 329 23.69 -22.53 -40.01
N GLN A 330 24.50 -22.90 -41.01
CA GLN A 330 24.38 -22.34 -42.36
C GLN A 330 23.04 -22.71 -43.01
N ALA A 331 22.62 -23.97 -42.89
CA ALA A 331 21.32 -24.42 -43.38
C ALA A 331 20.14 -23.71 -42.69
N ALA A 332 20.23 -23.54 -41.37
CA ALA A 332 19.27 -22.75 -40.59
C ALA A 332 19.19 -21.29 -41.06
N ARG A 333 20.34 -20.62 -41.25
CA ARG A 333 20.41 -19.23 -41.72
C ARG A 333 19.83 -19.06 -43.12
N MET A 334 20.01 -20.02 -44.04
CA MET A 334 19.35 -19.97 -45.34
C MET A 334 17.82 -19.95 -45.21
N GLN A 335 17.25 -20.77 -44.32
CA GLN A 335 15.82 -20.78 -44.06
C GLN A 335 15.35 -19.47 -43.39
N ILE A 336 16.10 -18.96 -42.41
CA ILE A 336 15.76 -17.69 -41.76
C ILE A 336 15.79 -16.55 -42.77
N TRP A 337 16.83 -16.44 -43.61
CA TRP A 337 16.93 -15.41 -44.64
C TRP A 337 15.73 -15.46 -45.59
N LYS A 338 15.39 -16.65 -46.09
CA LYS A 338 14.25 -16.85 -47.00
C LYS A 338 12.94 -16.31 -46.43
N HIS A 339 12.69 -16.47 -45.13
CA HIS A 339 11.44 -16.09 -44.50
C HIS A 339 11.45 -14.66 -43.96
N LEU A 340 12.56 -14.19 -43.37
CA LEU A 340 12.60 -12.93 -42.62
C LEU A 340 13.16 -11.74 -43.40
N HIS A 341 14.00 -11.99 -44.42
CA HIS A 341 14.60 -10.93 -45.22
C HIS A 341 13.53 -10.06 -45.92
N GLY A 342 13.77 -8.75 -45.95
CA GLY A 342 12.83 -7.75 -46.49
C GLY A 342 11.96 -7.06 -45.43
N LEU A 343 11.94 -7.58 -44.20
CA LEU A 343 11.48 -6.82 -43.03
C LEU A 343 12.63 -5.93 -42.50
N LYS A 344 12.28 -4.86 -41.78
CA LYS A 344 13.27 -3.89 -41.26
C LYS A 344 13.33 -3.91 -39.74
N ALA A 345 14.53 -3.82 -39.19
CA ALA A 345 14.76 -3.56 -37.78
C ALA A 345 15.07 -2.07 -37.55
N THR A 346 14.39 -1.45 -36.60
CA THR A 346 14.59 -0.05 -36.20
C THR A 346 15.06 0.05 -34.76
N LEU A 347 15.60 1.21 -34.40
CA LEU A 347 16.15 1.50 -33.07
C LEU A 347 15.16 2.26 -32.18
N HIS A 348 15.16 1.98 -30.88
CA HIS A 348 14.66 2.90 -29.85
C HIS A 348 15.69 3.07 -28.73
N GLU A 349 16.18 4.28 -28.51
CA GLU A 349 17.20 4.56 -27.48
C GLU A 349 16.55 5.05 -26.18
N ILE A 350 16.85 4.40 -25.06
CA ILE A 350 16.42 4.83 -23.73
C ILE A 350 17.32 5.99 -23.28
N LYS A 351 16.70 7.13 -22.96
CA LYS A 351 17.41 8.32 -22.45
C LYS A 351 17.58 8.25 -20.94
N GLY A 352 18.72 8.72 -20.45
CA GLY A 352 18.97 8.91 -19.01
C GLY A 352 19.23 7.63 -18.20
N ALA A 353 19.45 6.49 -18.85
CA ALA A 353 19.81 5.24 -18.20
C ALA A 353 21.07 4.63 -18.83
N GLU A 354 22.07 4.30 -18.01
CA GLU A 354 23.27 3.58 -18.43
C GLU A 354 23.00 2.07 -18.55
N HIS A 355 23.79 1.40 -19.40
CA HIS A 355 23.68 -0.04 -19.61
C HIS A 355 24.24 -0.84 -18.41
N HIS A 356 23.37 -1.58 -17.72
CA HIS A 356 23.71 -2.43 -16.57
C HIS A 356 23.49 -3.91 -16.92
N TYR A 357 24.57 -4.70 -16.97
CA TYR A 357 24.55 -6.11 -17.38
C TYR A 357 24.97 -7.04 -16.24
N LEU A 358 24.18 -8.08 -16.00
CA LEU A 358 24.41 -9.10 -14.98
C LEU A 358 25.18 -10.28 -15.58
N SER A 359 26.52 -10.15 -15.64
CA SER A 359 27.41 -11.21 -16.10
C SER A 359 27.87 -12.10 -14.96
N SER A 360 28.01 -13.40 -15.21
CA SER A 360 28.63 -14.35 -14.28
C SER A 360 30.09 -14.02 -13.93
N GLY A 361 30.79 -13.26 -14.78
CA GLY A 361 32.17 -12.82 -14.54
C GLY A 361 32.31 -11.38 -14.02
N SER A 362 31.21 -10.69 -13.73
CA SER A 362 31.27 -9.34 -13.17
C SER A 362 31.19 -9.39 -11.65
N PRO A 363 32.18 -8.84 -10.91
CA PRO A 363 32.20 -8.91 -9.45
C PRO A 363 30.91 -8.40 -8.81
N TYR A 364 30.53 -9.00 -7.68
CA TYR A 364 29.28 -8.69 -6.95
C TYR A 364 29.13 -7.19 -6.67
N LYS A 365 30.23 -6.52 -6.33
CA LYS A 365 30.30 -5.08 -6.03
C LYS A 365 29.84 -4.19 -7.19
N HIS A 366 30.07 -4.62 -8.43
CA HIS A 366 29.70 -3.86 -9.63
C HIS A 366 28.37 -4.32 -10.24
N SER A 367 28.05 -5.61 -10.12
CA SER A 367 26.86 -6.19 -10.75
C SER A 367 25.60 -6.11 -9.87
N ILE A 368 25.70 -6.48 -8.59
CA ILE A 368 24.55 -6.64 -7.69
C ILE A 368 24.41 -5.49 -6.71
N MET A 369 25.52 -5.04 -6.10
CA MET A 369 25.49 -4.02 -5.05
C MET A 369 24.75 -2.73 -5.45
N PRO A 370 24.88 -2.21 -6.70
CA PRO A 370 24.13 -1.01 -7.13
C PRO A 370 22.61 -1.21 -7.23
N LEU A 371 22.15 -2.47 -7.30
CA LEU A 371 20.73 -2.82 -7.38
C LEU A 371 20.08 -2.92 -6.01
N LEU A 372 20.88 -3.10 -4.95
CA LEU A 372 20.39 -3.27 -3.60
C LEU A 372 19.93 -1.94 -3.00
N PRO A 373 18.96 -1.96 -2.06
CA PRO A 373 18.54 -0.78 -1.32
C PRO A 373 19.69 -0.13 -0.55
N ALA A 374 19.69 1.20 -0.49
CA ALA A 374 20.64 1.97 0.33
C ALA A 374 20.16 2.15 1.79
N ALA A 375 18.89 1.89 2.05
CA ALA A 375 18.27 1.92 3.37
C ALA A 375 17.46 0.62 3.57
N SER A 376 17.22 0.26 4.83
CA SER A 376 16.36 -0.89 5.14
C SER A 376 14.97 -0.64 4.56
N ASN A 377 14.51 -1.56 3.72
CA ASN A 377 13.15 -1.49 3.19
C ASN A 377 12.25 -2.34 4.09
N SER A 378 11.65 -1.70 5.09
CA SER A 378 10.41 -2.17 5.69
C SER A 378 9.24 -1.93 4.75
N PHE A 379 8.16 -2.69 4.95
CA PHE A 379 6.95 -2.67 4.13
C PHE A 379 6.51 -1.25 3.75
N GLY A 380 6.37 -0.99 2.45
CA GLY A 380 5.80 0.26 1.95
C GLY A 380 6.57 1.53 2.34
N ASP A 381 7.87 1.46 2.67
CA ASP A 381 8.73 2.63 2.80
C ASP A 381 9.13 3.17 1.42
N SER A 382 8.27 4.02 0.85
CA SER A 382 8.71 4.98 -0.16
C SER A 382 9.25 6.28 0.46
N GLU A 383 9.00 6.54 1.74
CA GLU A 383 9.16 7.89 2.33
C GLU A 383 10.20 8.03 3.45
N ASN A 384 10.60 6.97 4.19
CA ASN A 384 11.72 7.05 5.15
C ASN A 384 13.06 6.65 4.53
N GLN A 385 13.44 7.29 3.42
CA GLN A 385 14.76 7.09 2.78
C GLN A 385 15.90 7.86 3.46
N ASP A 386 15.61 8.73 4.43
CA ASP A 386 16.59 9.68 4.97
C ASP A 386 17.43 9.18 6.16
N ARG A 387 17.17 7.99 6.71
CA ARG A 387 18.05 7.38 7.72
C ARG A 387 18.93 6.30 7.09
N LYS A 388 20.14 6.69 6.66
CA LYS A 388 21.22 5.72 6.38
C LYS A 388 21.51 4.95 7.66
N SER A 389 21.13 3.68 7.70
CA SER A 389 21.52 2.76 8.75
C SER A 389 22.71 1.93 8.28
N ASP A 390 23.69 1.71 9.17
CA ASP A 390 24.86 0.89 8.83
C ASP A 390 24.52 -0.61 8.66
N VAL A 391 23.29 -1.01 9.00
CA VAL A 391 22.71 -2.31 8.69
C VAL A 391 21.49 -2.12 7.80
N VAL A 392 21.52 -2.70 6.61
CA VAL A 392 20.45 -2.62 5.61
C VAL A 392 19.76 -3.99 5.50
N THR A 393 18.46 -4.04 5.80
CA THR A 393 17.68 -5.28 5.77
C THR A 393 16.70 -5.31 4.61
N VAL A 394 16.65 -6.43 3.88
CA VAL A 394 15.71 -6.69 2.78
C VAL A 394 15.11 -8.08 2.96
N ASN A 395 13.81 -8.15 3.26
CA ASN A 395 13.15 -9.40 3.65
C ASN A 395 13.94 -10.17 4.73
N GLY A 396 14.22 -9.52 5.86
CA GLY A 396 15.06 -10.12 6.89
C GLY A 396 14.57 -9.84 8.30
N ILE A 397 15.02 -10.68 9.24
CA ILE A 397 14.65 -10.60 10.65
C ILE A 397 15.92 -10.52 11.46
N ILE A 398 16.00 -9.50 12.31
CA ILE A 398 17.05 -9.34 13.29
C ILE A 398 16.40 -9.32 14.68
N GLN A 399 16.68 -10.36 15.46
CA GLN A 399 16.33 -10.49 16.88
C GLN A 399 17.59 -10.37 17.76
N GLY A 400 18.75 -10.80 17.24
CA GLY A 400 20.05 -10.63 17.89
C GLY A 400 20.67 -9.24 17.68
N CYS A 401 21.98 -9.15 17.85
CA CYS A 401 22.77 -7.94 17.62
C CYS A 401 23.54 -8.04 16.30
N VAL A 402 23.43 -7.02 15.45
CA VAL A 402 24.27 -6.88 14.25
C VAL A 402 24.85 -5.49 14.23
N THR A 403 26.18 -5.38 14.27
CA THR A 403 26.86 -4.08 14.31
C THR A 403 28.06 -4.05 13.35
N PRO A 404 28.18 -3.02 12.50
CA PRO A 404 29.44 -2.74 11.83
C PRO A 404 30.46 -2.23 12.86
N ALA A 405 31.71 -2.63 12.71
CA ALA A 405 32.78 -2.32 13.67
C ALA A 405 33.38 -0.91 13.48
N ALA A 406 33.11 -0.24 12.34
CA ALA A 406 33.64 1.08 12.02
C ALA A 406 32.64 1.94 11.23
N ASP A 407 32.67 3.25 11.44
CA ASP A 407 31.79 4.23 10.80
C ASP A 407 31.92 4.17 9.26
N GLY A 408 30.77 4.12 8.57
CA GLY A 408 30.69 4.13 7.10
C GLY A 408 30.76 2.76 6.41
N LYS A 409 30.83 1.65 7.17
CA LYS A 409 30.70 0.28 6.65
C LYS A 409 29.23 -0.17 6.69
N VAL A 410 28.79 -0.94 5.69
CA VAL A 410 27.38 -1.37 5.57
C VAL A 410 27.25 -2.88 5.54
N ILE A 411 26.37 -3.43 6.38
CA ILE A 411 26.00 -4.84 6.39
C ILE A 411 24.64 -5.01 5.71
N HIS A 412 24.59 -5.72 4.58
CA HIS A 412 23.33 -6.07 3.92
C HIS A 412 22.84 -7.43 4.40
N ILE A 413 21.61 -7.49 4.92
CA ILE A 413 20.93 -8.71 5.35
C ILE A 413 19.74 -8.93 4.41
N ILE A 414 19.86 -9.92 3.53
CA ILE A 414 18.91 -10.19 2.44
C ILE A 414 18.33 -11.58 2.62
N ASP A 415 17.00 -11.71 2.64
CA ASP A 415 16.32 -13.02 2.74
C ASP A 415 16.86 -13.88 3.90
N SER A 416 17.20 -13.25 5.03
CA SER A 416 17.99 -13.86 6.12
C SER A 416 17.33 -13.66 7.49
N TRP A 417 17.57 -14.60 8.41
CA TRP A 417 17.05 -14.56 9.79
C TRP A 417 18.18 -14.71 10.80
N ILE A 418 18.43 -13.64 11.57
CA ILE A 418 19.37 -13.60 12.68
C ILE A 418 18.57 -13.70 13.99
N GLY A 419 18.59 -14.88 14.60
CA GLY A 419 17.85 -15.21 15.81
C GLY A 419 18.38 -14.54 17.08
N GLU A 420 17.62 -14.70 18.16
CA GLU A 420 18.00 -14.24 19.49
C GLU A 420 19.31 -14.91 19.96
N GLY A 421 20.14 -14.21 20.73
CA GLY A 421 21.43 -14.71 21.21
C GLY A 421 22.57 -14.70 20.18
N VAL A 422 22.33 -14.29 18.93
CA VAL A 422 23.38 -14.11 17.92
C VAL A 422 23.90 -12.67 17.93
N SER A 423 25.22 -12.50 18.00
CA SER A 423 25.94 -11.23 17.87
C SER A 423 26.87 -11.32 16.67
N LEU A 424 26.56 -10.59 15.60
CA LEU A 424 27.38 -10.47 14.41
C LEU A 424 28.04 -9.10 14.37
N THR A 425 29.36 -9.06 14.37
CA THR A 425 30.12 -7.85 14.06
C THR A 425 30.76 -7.97 12.69
N SER A 426 31.01 -6.85 11.99
CA SER A 426 31.74 -6.88 10.72
C SER A 426 32.77 -5.76 10.66
N THR A 427 34.03 -6.09 10.34
CA THR A 427 35.09 -5.08 10.14
C THR A 427 34.92 -4.30 8.84
N ASP A 428 34.25 -4.91 7.86
CA ASP A 428 34.06 -4.39 6.53
C ASP A 428 32.59 -4.45 6.09
N SER A 429 32.28 -3.86 4.94
CA SER A 429 30.96 -4.03 4.33
C SER A 429 30.78 -5.49 3.93
N CYS A 430 29.66 -6.11 4.30
CA CYS A 430 29.41 -7.50 3.96
C CYS A 430 27.96 -7.73 3.58
N VAL A 431 27.71 -8.85 2.92
CA VAL A 431 26.36 -9.25 2.50
C VAL A 431 26.06 -10.63 3.05
N LEU A 432 24.93 -10.79 3.72
CA LEU A 432 24.36 -12.06 4.12
C LEU A 432 23.10 -12.29 3.30
N SER A 433 23.07 -13.37 2.51
CA SER A 433 21.96 -13.71 1.62
C SER A 433 21.44 -15.12 1.90
N GLY A 434 20.16 -15.24 2.24
CA GLY A 434 19.54 -16.52 2.58
C GLY A 434 19.96 -17.10 3.94
N VAL A 435 20.77 -16.42 4.74
CA VAL A 435 21.43 -16.98 5.92
C VAL A 435 20.45 -17.08 7.09
N GLN A 436 20.33 -18.28 7.68
CA GLN A 436 19.55 -18.51 8.90
C GLN A 436 20.43 -18.93 10.06
N LEU A 437 20.46 -18.08 11.09
CA LEU A 437 21.21 -18.31 12.33
C LEU A 437 20.24 -18.29 13.50
N LEU A 438 19.66 -19.45 13.80
CA LEU A 438 18.76 -19.67 14.93
C LEU A 438 19.54 -20.49 15.97
N SER A 439 20.24 -19.82 16.89
CA SER A 439 21.11 -20.48 17.88
C SER A 439 20.47 -20.42 19.26
N GLU A 440 20.37 -21.58 19.95
CA GLU A 440 19.94 -21.64 21.36
C GLU A 440 21.03 -21.16 22.33
N VAL A 441 22.29 -21.10 21.86
CA VAL A 441 23.46 -20.66 22.64
C VAL A 441 23.96 -19.32 22.10
N SER A 442 24.49 -18.47 22.97
CA SER A 442 25.07 -17.19 22.55
C SER A 442 26.20 -17.40 21.53
N LEU A 443 25.99 -16.87 20.32
CA LEU A 443 26.94 -16.94 19.22
C LEU A 443 27.52 -15.56 18.99
N ASN A 444 28.82 -15.38 19.23
CA ASN A 444 29.54 -14.17 18.82
C ASN A 444 30.43 -14.50 17.62
N MET A 445 30.26 -13.78 16.52
CA MET A 445 31.02 -13.99 15.29
C MET A 445 31.32 -12.66 14.61
N GLU A 446 32.59 -12.45 14.27
CA GLU A 446 33.06 -11.25 13.61
C GLU A 446 33.45 -11.59 12.16
N LEU A 447 32.64 -11.09 11.21
CA LEU A 447 32.83 -11.21 9.77
C LEU A 447 33.92 -10.25 9.30
N VAL A 448 34.71 -10.67 8.31
CA VAL A 448 35.87 -9.92 7.81
C VAL A 448 35.97 -9.99 6.29
N GLY A 449 36.70 -9.05 5.69
CA GLY A 449 37.26 -9.21 4.35
C GLY A 449 36.35 -8.83 3.18
N GLU A 450 35.40 -7.92 3.37
CA GLU A 450 34.46 -7.44 2.34
C GLU A 450 33.84 -8.59 1.51
N CYS A 451 33.20 -9.54 2.20
CA CYS A 451 32.72 -10.80 1.63
C CYS A 451 31.19 -10.89 1.50
N VAL A 452 30.75 -11.74 0.56
CA VAL A 452 29.36 -12.16 0.36
C VAL A 452 29.19 -13.57 0.94
N TRP A 453 28.26 -13.71 1.89
CA TRP A 453 27.87 -14.95 2.54
C TRP A 453 26.53 -15.40 2.00
N GLN A 454 26.46 -16.60 1.44
CA GLN A 454 25.25 -17.10 0.78
C GLN A 454 24.91 -18.51 1.25
N MET A 455 23.65 -18.73 1.59
CA MET A 455 23.18 -20.05 1.99
C MET A 455 22.42 -20.74 0.85
N TYR A 456 22.75 -22.00 0.61
CA TYR A 456 22.07 -22.90 -0.32
C TYR A 456 21.30 -23.94 0.50
N PRO A 457 19.95 -23.95 0.44
CA PRO A 457 19.16 -24.98 1.10
C PRO A 457 19.33 -26.32 0.38
N SER A 458 19.30 -27.42 1.15
CA SER A 458 19.44 -28.78 0.63
C SER A 458 18.38 -29.69 1.24
N GLU A 459 17.77 -30.55 0.43
CA GLU A 459 16.78 -31.51 0.93
C GLU A 459 17.45 -32.62 1.76
N GLY A 460 17.00 -32.79 3.00
CA GLY A 460 17.44 -33.90 3.87
C GLY A 460 18.87 -33.79 4.43
N THR A 461 19.62 -32.74 4.12
CA THR A 461 20.97 -32.47 4.67
C THR A 461 21.06 -31.06 5.24
N VAL A 462 22.12 -30.77 5.99
CA VAL A 462 22.36 -29.42 6.51
C VAL A 462 22.60 -28.44 5.37
N ASN A 463 21.99 -27.26 5.43
CA ASN A 463 22.20 -26.16 4.48
C ASN A 463 23.70 -25.82 4.34
N THR A 464 24.14 -25.47 3.14
CA THR A 464 25.55 -25.13 2.87
C THR A 464 25.72 -23.63 2.75
N VAL A 465 26.73 -23.06 3.40
CA VAL A 465 27.07 -21.63 3.31
C VAL A 465 28.35 -21.45 2.50
N THR A 466 28.27 -20.61 1.47
CA THR A 466 29.41 -20.17 0.67
C THR A 466 29.85 -18.77 1.08
N CYS A 467 31.13 -18.47 0.88
CA CYS A 467 31.74 -17.18 1.14
C CYS A 467 32.75 -16.86 0.03
N TYR A 468 32.72 -15.63 -0.50
CA TYR A 468 33.69 -15.13 -1.46
C TYR A 468 33.77 -13.59 -1.37
N GLY A 469 34.84 -12.98 -1.89
CA GLY A 469 35.05 -11.54 -1.86
C GLY A 469 34.13 -10.78 -2.82
N MET A 470 33.65 -9.60 -2.43
CA MET A 470 32.76 -8.78 -3.26
C MET A 470 33.37 -8.33 -4.60
N SER A 471 34.71 -8.30 -4.69
CA SER A 471 35.47 -7.92 -5.89
C SER A 471 35.97 -9.12 -6.70
N ASP A 472 35.67 -10.35 -6.28
CA ASP A 472 36.12 -11.56 -6.98
C ASP A 472 35.32 -11.80 -8.27
N ASP A 473 36.03 -12.03 -9.38
CA ASP A 473 35.47 -12.65 -10.58
C ASP A 473 35.48 -14.17 -10.38
N LEU A 474 34.29 -14.74 -10.18
CA LEU A 474 34.15 -16.16 -9.88
C LEU A 474 34.52 -17.07 -11.07
N THR A 475 34.48 -16.53 -12.29
CA THR A 475 34.78 -17.23 -13.54
C THR A 475 36.23 -17.08 -13.98
N ALA A 476 36.99 -16.16 -13.39
CA ALA A 476 38.39 -15.97 -13.73
C ALA A 476 39.23 -17.16 -13.26
N THR A 477 40.13 -17.59 -14.14
CA THR A 477 41.10 -18.66 -13.84
C THR A 477 42.13 -18.14 -12.85
N HIS A 478 42.55 -18.96 -11.88
CA HIS A 478 43.61 -18.60 -10.93
C HIS A 478 44.97 -18.25 -11.58
N LEU A 479 45.17 -18.59 -12.87
CA LEU A 479 46.34 -18.21 -13.66
C LEU A 479 46.27 -16.77 -14.21
N ASP A 480 45.08 -16.17 -14.23
CA ASP A 480 44.90 -14.80 -14.66
C ASP A 480 45.49 -13.86 -13.59
N PRO A 481 46.40 -12.94 -13.96
CA PRO A 481 46.98 -12.00 -12.99
C PRO A 481 45.97 -11.08 -12.31
N THR A 482 44.76 -10.93 -12.88
CA THR A 482 43.67 -10.13 -12.33
C THR A 482 42.68 -10.93 -11.49
N ALA A 483 42.79 -12.26 -11.44
CA ALA A 483 41.90 -13.10 -10.65
C ALA A 483 42.18 -12.98 -9.15
N THR A 484 41.11 -12.80 -8.37
CA THR A 484 41.17 -12.72 -6.92
C THR A 484 40.32 -13.79 -6.25
N ILE A 485 40.65 -14.07 -4.99
CA ILE A 485 39.87 -14.89 -4.06
C ILE A 485 39.86 -14.20 -2.70
N PHE A 486 38.68 -14.02 -2.10
CA PHE A 486 38.47 -13.24 -0.89
C PHE A 486 39.04 -11.81 -0.99
N ASN A 487 38.94 -11.18 -2.18
CA ASN A 487 39.53 -9.87 -2.51
C ASN A 487 41.07 -9.83 -2.43
N THR A 488 41.75 -10.98 -2.47
CA THR A 488 43.21 -11.12 -2.43
C THR A 488 43.73 -11.91 -3.63
N THR A 489 45.05 -11.94 -3.84
CA THR A 489 45.62 -12.72 -4.96
C THR A 489 45.63 -14.21 -4.65
N TRP A 490 45.51 -15.06 -5.68
CA TRP A 490 45.65 -16.51 -5.52
C TRP A 490 47.02 -16.94 -4.97
N SER A 491 48.08 -16.16 -5.23
CA SER A 491 49.42 -16.40 -4.68
C SER A 491 49.43 -16.28 -3.16
N ASP A 492 48.82 -15.21 -2.64
CA ASP A 492 48.71 -14.98 -1.19
C ASP A 492 47.82 -16.04 -0.55
N PHE A 493 46.71 -16.40 -1.20
CA PHE A 493 45.84 -17.47 -0.74
C PHE A 493 46.59 -18.79 -0.52
N PHE A 494 47.35 -19.28 -1.51
CA PHE A 494 48.09 -20.54 -1.34
C PHE A 494 49.20 -20.42 -0.29
N THR A 495 49.90 -19.29 -0.26
CA THR A 495 51.04 -19.07 0.65
C THR A 495 50.59 -18.98 2.11
N HIS A 496 49.52 -18.22 2.39
CA HIS A 496 49.05 -18.01 3.75
C HIS A 496 48.27 -19.20 4.29
N THR A 497 47.52 -19.93 3.46
CA THR A 497 46.61 -20.99 3.93
C THR A 497 47.22 -22.40 3.95
N ALA A 498 48.34 -22.62 3.26
CA ALA A 498 48.90 -23.95 3.02
C ALA A 498 47.93 -24.95 2.36
N ILE A 499 46.88 -24.44 1.68
CA ILE A 499 46.00 -25.21 0.80
C ILE A 499 46.74 -25.45 -0.52
N GLU A 500 46.64 -26.65 -1.07
CA GLU A 500 47.24 -27.00 -2.35
C GLU A 500 46.18 -27.12 -3.46
N LYS A 501 46.58 -27.04 -4.73
CA LYS A 501 45.65 -27.17 -5.86
C LYS A 501 44.83 -28.47 -5.84
N LYS A 502 45.46 -29.58 -5.43
CA LYS A 502 44.82 -30.89 -5.27
C LYS A 502 43.74 -30.93 -4.18
N ASP A 503 43.78 -30.00 -3.22
CA ASP A 503 42.72 -29.87 -2.22
C ASP A 503 41.44 -29.27 -2.86
N LEU A 504 41.59 -28.45 -3.90
CA LEU A 504 40.50 -27.68 -4.52
C LEU A 504 39.91 -28.35 -5.76
N TRP A 505 40.76 -28.93 -6.61
CA TRP A 505 40.38 -29.52 -7.90
C TRP A 505 40.90 -30.95 -8.03
N ILE A 506 40.09 -31.82 -8.63
CA ILE A 506 40.46 -33.23 -8.87
C ILE A 506 41.46 -33.32 -10.03
N ASP A 507 41.25 -32.54 -11.10
CA ASP A 507 42.13 -32.51 -12.28
C ASP A 507 43.02 -31.24 -12.28
N PRO A 508 44.34 -31.38 -12.06
CA PRO A 508 45.28 -30.26 -12.08
C PRO A 508 45.55 -29.69 -13.48
N ASP A 509 45.17 -30.37 -14.56
CA ASP A 509 45.36 -29.92 -15.96
C ASP A 509 44.09 -29.29 -16.58
N SER A 510 42.97 -29.27 -15.85
CA SER A 510 41.71 -28.68 -16.30
C SER A 510 41.83 -27.16 -16.49
N LYS A 511 41.32 -26.65 -17.62
CA LYS A 511 41.27 -25.21 -17.92
C LYS A 511 40.29 -24.42 -17.03
N ASN A 512 39.49 -25.12 -16.21
CA ASN A 512 38.41 -24.54 -15.41
C ASN A 512 38.78 -24.39 -13.92
N GLN A 513 40.00 -23.93 -13.61
CA GLN A 513 40.45 -23.73 -12.23
C GLN A 513 40.09 -22.32 -11.74
N THR A 514 38.85 -22.15 -11.28
CA THR A 514 38.23 -20.87 -10.90
C THR A 514 37.62 -20.97 -9.50
N VAL A 515 37.16 -19.84 -8.93
CA VAL A 515 36.44 -19.87 -7.65
C VAL A 515 35.14 -20.69 -7.75
N LEU A 516 34.44 -20.65 -8.90
CA LEU A 516 33.20 -21.40 -9.12
C LEU A 516 33.38 -22.91 -8.99
N THR A 517 34.51 -23.45 -9.46
CA THR A 517 34.76 -24.89 -9.53
C THR A 517 35.54 -25.43 -8.32
N ALA A 518 36.18 -24.55 -7.54
CA ALA A 518 36.96 -24.93 -6.38
C ALA A 518 36.12 -25.58 -5.28
N LYS A 519 36.53 -26.76 -4.78
CA LYS A 519 35.87 -27.46 -3.66
C LYS A 519 36.23 -26.84 -2.30
N LEU A 520 35.81 -25.59 -2.09
CA LEU A 520 36.14 -24.79 -0.91
C LEU A 520 35.20 -25.02 0.27
N PHE A 521 33.93 -25.31 0.01
CA PHE A 521 32.87 -25.10 0.99
C PHE A 521 32.51 -26.40 1.72
N PRO A 522 32.68 -26.49 3.06
CA PRO A 522 32.27 -27.65 3.82
C PRO A 522 30.76 -27.88 3.73
N THR A 523 30.38 -29.15 3.60
CA THR A 523 29.00 -29.64 3.58
C THR A 523 28.77 -30.57 4.78
N SER A 524 27.51 -30.83 5.11
CA SER A 524 27.12 -31.78 6.19
C SER A 524 27.52 -31.38 7.63
N LEU A 525 28.11 -30.19 7.84
CA LEU A 525 28.36 -29.60 9.16
C LEU A 525 27.24 -28.61 9.54
N PRO A 526 26.96 -28.35 10.82
CA PRO A 526 26.05 -27.26 11.22
C PRO A 526 26.47 -25.91 10.61
N VAL A 527 25.50 -25.09 10.18
CA VAL A 527 25.72 -23.79 9.52
C VAL A 527 26.71 -22.90 10.29
N VAL A 528 26.55 -22.79 11.60
CA VAL A 528 27.45 -22.02 12.48
C VAL A 528 28.91 -22.51 12.38
N LYS A 529 29.11 -23.82 12.30
CA LYS A 529 30.45 -24.42 12.20
C LYS A 529 31.07 -24.18 10.82
N GLN A 530 30.27 -24.29 9.76
CA GLN A 530 30.71 -23.93 8.40
C GLN A 530 31.19 -22.48 8.37
N MET A 531 30.39 -21.54 8.87
CA MET A 531 30.73 -20.11 8.90
C MET A 531 31.99 -19.86 9.72
N LYS A 532 32.17 -20.48 10.90
CA LYS A 532 33.40 -20.34 11.71
C LYS A 532 34.66 -20.78 10.94
N ILE A 533 34.62 -21.94 10.27
CA ILE A 533 35.74 -22.42 9.46
C ILE A 533 36.08 -21.42 8.35
N MET A 534 35.05 -20.91 7.66
CA MET A 534 35.23 -19.93 6.58
C MET A 534 35.74 -18.58 7.09
N VAL A 535 35.25 -18.08 8.23
CA VAL A 535 35.76 -16.84 8.84
C VAL A 535 37.25 -16.97 9.18
N THR A 536 37.65 -18.09 9.79
CA THR A 536 39.07 -18.35 10.10
C THR A 536 39.93 -18.43 8.83
N LEU A 537 39.42 -19.05 7.76
CA LEU A 537 40.09 -19.08 6.45
C LEU A 537 40.30 -17.67 5.90
N VAL A 538 39.24 -16.85 5.82
CA VAL A 538 39.34 -15.48 5.30
C VAL A 538 40.30 -14.63 6.14
N ARG A 539 40.27 -14.74 7.46
CA ARG A 539 41.22 -14.05 8.34
C ARG A 539 42.67 -14.43 8.06
N ALA A 540 42.96 -15.71 7.90
CA ALA A 540 44.31 -16.18 7.62
C ALA A 540 44.81 -15.74 6.24
N VAL A 541 43.92 -15.62 5.24
CA VAL A 541 44.27 -15.13 3.91
C VAL A 541 44.63 -13.64 3.95
N ILE A 542 43.82 -12.83 4.66
CA ILE A 542 43.95 -11.36 4.69
C ILE A 542 45.01 -10.89 5.68
N ASN A 543 45.27 -11.63 6.76
CA ASN A 543 46.22 -11.25 7.81
C ASN A 543 46.98 -12.46 8.37
N ASP A 544 48.31 -12.41 8.23
CA ASP A 544 49.25 -13.46 8.64
C ASP A 544 49.21 -13.78 10.15
N GLN A 545 48.74 -12.84 11.00
CA GLN A 545 48.61 -13.08 12.44
C GLN A 545 47.62 -14.21 12.78
N PHE A 546 46.64 -14.46 11.93
CA PHE A 546 45.61 -15.49 12.13
C PHE A 546 45.97 -16.84 11.49
N GLN A 547 47.19 -16.98 10.95
CA GLN A 547 47.65 -18.21 10.33
C GLN A 547 47.70 -19.39 11.32
N VAL A 548 47.96 -19.12 12.60
CA VAL A 548 48.02 -20.15 13.67
C VAL A 548 46.63 -20.75 13.91
N ASP A 549 45.59 -19.92 13.99
CA ASP A 549 44.21 -20.35 14.17
C ASP A 549 43.74 -21.19 12.97
N TRP A 550 44.09 -20.75 11.75
CA TRP A 550 43.80 -21.52 10.55
C TRP A 550 44.53 -22.85 10.51
N LYS A 551 45.82 -22.93 10.87
CA LYS A 551 46.55 -24.21 10.94
C LYS A 551 45.86 -25.22 11.86
N SER A 552 45.24 -24.77 12.96
CA SER A 552 44.47 -25.64 13.85
C SER A 552 43.15 -26.13 13.22
N THR A 553 42.53 -25.31 12.37
CA THR A 553 41.24 -25.58 11.71
C THR A 553 41.41 -26.31 10.36
N LEU A 554 42.58 -26.20 9.72
CA LEU A 554 42.88 -26.75 8.40
C LEU A 554 42.69 -28.27 8.33
N ALA A 555 43.06 -29.00 9.39
CA ALA A 555 42.87 -30.44 9.46
C ALA A 555 41.38 -30.84 9.45
N GLU A 556 40.55 -30.06 10.15
CA GLU A 556 39.10 -30.23 10.14
C GLU A 556 38.51 -29.86 8.77
N TRP A 557 38.98 -28.78 8.15
CA TRP A 557 38.56 -28.41 6.79
C TRP A 557 38.93 -29.47 5.75
N ARG A 558 40.11 -30.10 5.85
CA ARG A 558 40.55 -31.20 4.95
C ARG A 558 39.76 -32.49 5.11
N THR A 559 39.31 -32.81 6.32
CA THR A 559 38.54 -34.03 6.59
C THR A 559 37.04 -33.86 6.32
N SER A 560 36.55 -32.63 6.24
CA SER A 560 35.16 -32.33 5.89
C SER A 560 34.83 -32.69 4.42
N GLN A 561 33.58 -33.09 4.16
CA GLN A 561 33.07 -33.19 2.79
C GLN A 561 32.93 -31.79 2.21
N ARG A 562 33.45 -31.54 1.00
CA ARG A 562 33.45 -30.21 0.39
C ARG A 562 32.82 -30.20 -1.00
N THR A 563 32.24 -29.06 -1.34
CA THR A 563 31.64 -28.80 -2.65
C THR A 563 32.09 -27.45 -3.22
N SER A 564 31.77 -27.23 -4.49
CA SER A 564 31.99 -25.97 -5.21
C SER A 564 30.67 -25.20 -5.38
N ILE A 565 30.76 -23.89 -5.65
CA ILE A 565 29.58 -23.06 -5.95
C ILE A 565 28.83 -23.60 -7.17
N GLN A 566 29.56 -24.00 -8.21
CA GLN A 566 28.96 -24.57 -9.43
C GLN A 566 28.11 -25.81 -9.13
N ASN A 567 28.60 -26.71 -8.27
CA ASN A 567 27.85 -27.92 -7.89
C ASN A 567 26.61 -27.58 -7.05
N LEU A 568 26.71 -26.59 -6.17
CA LEU A 568 25.58 -26.11 -5.36
C LEU A 568 24.50 -25.48 -6.25
N MET A 569 24.88 -24.63 -7.20
CA MET A 569 23.93 -24.04 -8.17
C MET A 569 23.19 -25.12 -8.95
N ASN A 570 23.91 -26.14 -9.45
CA ASN A 570 23.30 -27.21 -10.24
C ASN A 570 22.33 -28.08 -9.41
N LYS A 571 22.56 -28.21 -8.11
CA LYS A 571 21.70 -28.98 -7.18
C LYS A 571 20.65 -28.13 -6.46
N CYS A 572 20.70 -26.81 -6.60
CA CYS A 572 19.82 -25.92 -5.85
C CYS A 572 18.39 -26.03 -6.36
N GLU A 573 17.46 -26.39 -5.48
CA GLU A 573 16.04 -26.41 -5.79
C GLU A 573 15.41 -25.07 -5.45
N LEU A 574 15.00 -24.35 -6.50
CA LEU A 574 14.44 -23.01 -6.37
C LEU A 574 13.17 -22.99 -5.52
N MET A 575 12.36 -24.05 -5.54
CA MET A 575 11.15 -24.17 -4.71
C MET A 575 11.44 -24.02 -3.22
N ASN A 576 12.54 -24.60 -2.73
CA ASN A 576 12.90 -24.55 -1.31
C ASN A 576 13.33 -23.13 -0.90
N LEU A 577 13.99 -22.39 -1.79
CA LEU A 577 14.29 -20.97 -1.59
C LEU A 577 13.02 -20.11 -1.53
N VAL A 578 12.05 -20.33 -2.43
CA VAL A 578 10.78 -19.59 -2.43
C VAL A 578 10.03 -19.79 -1.10
N LYS A 579 9.91 -21.03 -0.62
CA LYS A 579 9.29 -21.35 0.68
C LYS A 579 10.02 -20.67 1.84
N LEU A 580 11.36 -20.68 1.83
CA LEU A 580 12.19 -20.06 2.85
C LEU A 580 11.95 -18.54 2.93
N GLN A 581 12.03 -17.87 1.78
CA GLN A 581 11.81 -16.43 1.66
C GLN A 581 10.40 -16.05 2.11
N GLU A 582 9.41 -16.89 1.82
CA GLU A 582 8.02 -16.71 2.24
C GLU A 582 7.83 -16.83 3.74
N ALA A 583 8.49 -17.78 4.40
CA ALA A 583 8.45 -17.93 5.85
C ALA A 583 9.05 -16.70 6.54
N ILE A 584 10.22 -16.24 6.07
CA ILE A 584 10.87 -15.03 6.58
C ILE A 584 9.94 -13.82 6.37
N TYR A 585 9.36 -13.69 5.17
CA TYR A 585 8.42 -12.61 4.87
C TYR A 585 7.23 -12.57 5.83
N LEU A 586 6.62 -13.73 6.12
CA LEU A 586 5.46 -13.80 7.01
C LEU A 586 5.82 -13.35 8.44
N GLU A 587 6.99 -13.75 8.94
CA GLU A 587 7.49 -13.32 10.24
C GLU A 587 7.85 -11.83 10.26
N THR A 588 8.43 -11.28 9.19
CA THR A 588 8.62 -9.83 9.03
C THR A 588 7.27 -9.10 9.09
N VAL A 589 6.22 -9.61 8.42
CA VAL A 589 4.87 -9.04 8.50
C VAL A 589 4.34 -9.04 9.93
N LYS A 590 4.50 -10.15 10.66
CA LYS A 590 4.07 -10.24 12.06
C LYS A 590 4.75 -9.19 12.93
N LYS A 591 6.08 -9.05 12.82
CA LYS A 591 6.86 -8.03 13.52
C LYS A 591 6.37 -6.62 13.17
N TYR A 592 6.12 -6.36 11.89
CA TYR A 592 5.59 -5.07 11.43
C TYR A 592 4.19 -4.77 12.00
N ILE A 593 3.29 -5.76 12.06
CA ILE A 593 1.98 -5.62 12.68
C ILE A 593 2.12 -5.31 14.18
N MET A 594 3.06 -5.95 14.88
CA MET A 594 3.32 -5.69 16.30
C MET A 594 3.88 -4.29 16.54
N GLU A 595 4.82 -3.83 15.71
CA GLU A 595 5.39 -2.48 15.80
C GLU A 595 4.33 -1.40 15.48
N THR A 596 3.47 -1.65 14.49
CA THR A 596 2.37 -0.74 14.14
C THR A 596 1.16 -0.83 15.06
N ALA A 597 1.11 -1.85 15.93
CA ALA A 597 -0.03 -2.07 16.82
C ALA A 597 -0.20 -0.92 17.81
N ASP A 598 0.90 -0.34 18.31
CA ASP A 598 0.88 0.77 19.27
C ASP A 598 1.15 2.13 18.62
N ASP A 599 1.56 2.12 17.35
CA ASP A 599 1.79 3.32 16.56
C ASP A 599 0.46 3.90 16.05
N MET A 600 0.03 5.01 16.66
CA MET A 600 -1.17 5.72 16.23
C MET A 600 -0.98 6.48 14.91
N GLU A 601 0.25 6.69 14.44
CA GLU A 601 0.56 7.33 13.15
C GLU A 601 0.95 6.31 12.07
N GLY A 602 1.11 5.03 12.45
CA GLY A 602 1.66 3.98 11.60
C GLY A 602 0.88 3.72 10.31
N LYS A 603 1.55 3.12 9.32
CA LYS A 603 1.03 2.97 7.95
C LYS A 603 -0.12 1.96 7.82
N SER A 604 -0.74 1.97 6.63
CA SER A 604 -1.80 1.03 6.28
C SER A 604 -1.34 -0.43 6.28
N LEU A 605 -2.13 -1.30 6.93
CA LEU A 605 -1.97 -2.75 6.86
C LEU A 605 -2.74 -3.38 5.69
N LEU A 606 -3.61 -2.62 5.01
CA LEU A 606 -4.43 -3.13 3.90
C LEU A 606 -3.62 -3.76 2.76
N PRO A 607 -2.49 -3.17 2.30
CA PRO A 607 -1.69 -3.80 1.24
C PRO A 607 -1.15 -5.17 1.67
N LEU A 608 -0.77 -5.32 2.93
CA LEU A 608 -0.30 -6.59 3.50
C LEU A 608 -1.43 -7.60 3.60
N PHE A 609 -2.60 -7.20 4.08
CA PHE A 609 -3.77 -8.07 4.15
C PHE A 609 -4.20 -8.58 2.78
N ASN A 610 -4.25 -7.71 1.77
CA ASN A 610 -4.55 -8.11 0.39
C ASN A 610 -3.55 -9.15 -0.13
N TYR A 611 -2.26 -8.94 0.14
CA TYR A 611 -1.25 -9.92 -0.24
C TYR A 611 -1.42 -11.26 0.51
N ILE A 612 -1.63 -11.23 1.83
CA ILE A 612 -1.72 -12.45 2.64
C ILE A 612 -2.94 -13.30 2.27
N VAL A 613 -4.11 -12.68 1.99
CA VAL A 613 -5.34 -13.43 1.68
C VAL A 613 -5.32 -14.08 0.30
N THR A 614 -4.49 -13.58 -0.62
CA THR A 614 -4.31 -14.17 -1.95
C THR A 614 -3.39 -15.39 -1.97
N ARG A 615 -2.79 -15.74 -0.82
CA ARG A 615 -1.93 -16.91 -0.69
C ARG A 615 -2.73 -18.21 -0.63
N PRO A 616 -2.25 -19.28 -1.28
CA PRO A 616 -2.84 -20.60 -1.13
C PRO A 616 -2.68 -21.11 0.31
N GLY A 617 -3.67 -21.87 0.82
CA GLY A 617 -3.56 -22.62 2.08
C GLY A 617 -4.15 -21.99 3.33
N GLY A 618 -4.53 -20.69 3.33
CA GLY A 618 -5.26 -20.04 4.44
C GLY A 618 -4.52 -19.90 5.78
N GLU A 619 -3.44 -20.65 6.00
CA GLU A 619 -2.68 -20.71 7.25
C GLU A 619 -2.11 -19.33 7.64
N ALA A 620 -1.54 -18.60 6.68
CA ALA A 620 -1.03 -17.25 6.92
C ALA A 620 -2.13 -16.30 7.45
N VAL A 621 -3.36 -16.41 6.93
CA VAL A 621 -4.49 -15.61 7.40
C VAL A 621 -4.85 -15.96 8.84
N GLU A 622 -4.85 -17.26 9.19
CA GLU A 622 -5.12 -17.70 10.56
C GLU A 622 -4.05 -17.23 11.56
N GLN A 623 -2.78 -17.27 11.16
CA GLN A 623 -1.67 -16.79 11.98
C GLN A 623 -1.76 -15.28 12.23
N ILE A 624 -2.04 -14.48 11.19
CA ILE A 624 -2.21 -13.02 11.34
C ILE A 624 -3.47 -12.68 12.14
N LEU A 625 -4.58 -13.39 11.91
CA LEU A 625 -5.80 -13.20 12.69
C LEU A 625 -5.56 -13.46 14.18
N THR A 626 -4.84 -14.54 14.50
CA THR A 626 -4.50 -14.90 15.89
C THR A 626 -3.59 -13.85 16.51
N LEU A 627 -2.58 -13.35 15.78
CA LEU A 627 -1.73 -12.26 16.23
C LEU A 627 -2.53 -10.99 16.56
N LEU A 628 -3.44 -10.57 15.67
CA LEU A 628 -4.29 -9.40 15.90
C LEU A 628 -5.18 -9.55 17.14
N HIS A 629 -5.67 -10.76 17.42
CA HIS A 629 -6.44 -11.03 18.64
C HIS A 629 -5.57 -11.01 19.89
N HIS A 630 -4.36 -11.56 19.83
CA HIS A 630 -3.43 -11.50 20.95
C HIS A 630 -3.08 -10.05 21.32
N LEU A 631 -2.90 -9.19 20.32
CA LEU A 631 -2.71 -7.75 20.54
C LEU A 631 -3.93 -7.06 21.17
N LEU A 632 -5.13 -7.62 20.98
CA LEU A 632 -6.39 -7.15 21.54
C LEU A 632 -6.69 -7.71 22.95
N ASP A 633 -5.88 -8.62 23.50
CA ASP A 633 -6.10 -9.19 24.84
C ASP A 633 -6.03 -8.09 25.94
N SER A 634 -5.26 -7.02 25.72
CA SER A 634 -5.12 -5.89 26.64
C SER A 634 -5.67 -4.57 26.06
N PRO A 635 -6.29 -3.70 26.88
CA PRO A 635 -6.68 -2.35 26.46
C PRO A 635 -5.48 -1.48 26.08
N ARG A 636 -5.54 -0.81 24.93
CA ARG A 636 -4.50 0.07 24.38
C ARG A 636 -5.13 1.29 23.70
N PRO A 637 -4.39 2.40 23.49
CA PRO A 637 -4.89 3.53 22.69
C PRO A 637 -5.36 3.14 21.28
N SER A 638 -4.75 2.11 20.70
CA SER A 638 -4.99 1.61 19.35
C SER A 638 -6.04 0.50 19.25
N THR A 639 -6.70 0.10 20.35
CA THR A 639 -7.67 -1.02 20.35
C THR A 639 -8.74 -0.88 19.25
N SER A 640 -9.29 0.32 19.05
CA SER A 640 -10.30 0.58 18.01
C SER A 640 -9.73 0.41 16.60
N ARG A 641 -8.47 0.78 16.36
CA ARG A 641 -7.75 0.55 15.11
C ARG A 641 -7.50 -0.94 14.88
N LEU A 642 -7.04 -1.67 15.89
CA LEU A 642 -6.80 -3.11 15.80
C LEU A 642 -8.08 -3.89 15.46
N LEU A 643 -9.22 -3.53 16.09
CA LEU A 643 -10.52 -4.10 15.74
C LEU A 643 -10.92 -3.81 14.28
N ALA A 644 -10.65 -2.59 13.79
CA ALA A 644 -10.87 -2.23 12.39
C ALA A 644 -9.94 -3.00 11.44
N ASN A 645 -8.68 -3.22 11.81
CA ASN A 645 -7.72 -4.02 11.04
C ASN A 645 -8.16 -5.49 10.90
N VAL A 646 -8.75 -6.08 11.96
CA VAL A 646 -9.36 -7.42 11.84
C VAL A 646 -10.51 -7.40 10.82
N ALA A 647 -11.37 -6.38 10.86
CA ALA A 647 -12.44 -6.23 9.89
C ALA A 647 -11.92 -6.05 8.45
N ASP A 648 -10.78 -5.37 8.29
CA ASP A 648 -10.09 -5.18 7.02
C ASP A 648 -9.50 -6.49 6.48
N LEU A 649 -8.83 -7.28 7.31
CA LEU A 649 -8.35 -8.61 6.95
C LEU A 649 -9.48 -9.51 6.45
N LEU A 650 -10.62 -9.53 7.18
CA LEU A 650 -11.81 -10.29 6.78
C LEU A 650 -12.45 -9.76 5.48
N GLY A 651 -12.45 -8.44 5.30
CA GLY A 651 -12.90 -7.80 4.06
C GLY A 651 -12.05 -8.18 2.86
N CYS A 652 -10.72 -8.20 3.02
CA CYS A 652 -9.78 -8.66 2.00
C CYS A 652 -10.01 -10.14 1.69
N LEU A 653 -10.21 -10.98 2.71
CA LEU A 653 -10.47 -12.42 2.55
C LEU A 653 -11.76 -12.71 1.77
N ALA A 654 -12.78 -11.86 1.93
CA ALA A 654 -14.00 -11.95 1.15
C ALA A 654 -13.79 -11.56 -0.34
N SER A 655 -12.71 -10.85 -0.66
CA SER A 655 -12.32 -10.43 -2.02
C SER A 655 -13.45 -9.68 -2.76
N GLY A 656 -14.16 -8.78 -2.05
CA GLY A 656 -15.29 -8.03 -2.59
C GLY A 656 -16.58 -8.85 -2.79
N ARG A 657 -16.57 -10.14 -2.45
CA ARG A 657 -17.75 -11.02 -2.42
C ARG A 657 -18.43 -10.89 -1.05
N GLY A 658 -19.74 -11.11 -0.94
CA GLY A 658 -20.47 -11.07 0.34
C GLY A 658 -21.16 -9.73 0.69
N GLY A 659 -21.14 -8.77 -0.22
CA GLY A 659 -21.88 -7.51 -0.10
C GLY A 659 -21.15 -6.41 0.67
N LEU A 660 -21.90 -5.40 1.12
CA LEU A 660 -21.31 -4.21 1.75
C LEU A 660 -20.97 -4.44 3.23
N ARG A 661 -19.90 -3.83 3.73
CA ARG A 661 -19.64 -3.74 5.19
C ARG A 661 -20.57 -2.75 5.90
N SER A 662 -21.47 -2.07 5.20
CA SER A 662 -22.57 -1.32 5.81
C SER A 662 -23.75 -2.24 6.12
N GLY A 663 -24.17 -2.31 7.38
CA GLY A 663 -25.31 -3.15 7.77
C GLY A 663 -25.53 -3.26 9.29
N PRO A 664 -26.58 -3.96 9.73
CA PRO A 664 -26.82 -4.21 11.15
C PRO A 664 -25.75 -5.15 11.73
N ALA A 665 -25.29 -4.84 12.95
CA ALA A 665 -24.26 -5.57 13.67
C ALA A 665 -24.77 -6.11 15.02
N ALA A 666 -25.99 -6.66 15.05
CA ALA A 666 -26.69 -7.11 16.27
C ALA A 666 -27.03 -8.63 16.26
N ASN A 667 -26.19 -9.45 15.60
CA ASN A 667 -26.38 -10.89 15.52
C ASN A 667 -26.34 -11.52 16.93
N PRO A 668 -27.27 -12.41 17.29
CA PRO A 668 -27.30 -13.04 18.60
C PRO A 668 -25.99 -13.74 19.01
N GLN A 669 -25.26 -14.34 18.06
CA GLN A 669 -23.99 -15.03 18.35
C GLN A 669 -22.88 -14.06 18.82
N TRP A 670 -22.95 -12.79 18.42
CA TRP A 670 -21.97 -11.76 18.79
C TRP A 670 -22.40 -10.92 20.00
N ARG A 671 -23.68 -11.03 20.42
CA ARG A 671 -24.28 -10.15 21.44
C ARG A 671 -23.56 -10.22 22.78
N ASN A 672 -23.24 -11.43 23.26
CA ASN A 672 -22.58 -11.60 24.55
C ASN A 672 -21.18 -10.98 24.55
N ALA A 673 -20.41 -11.18 23.48
CA ALA A 673 -19.08 -10.61 23.35
C ALA A 673 -19.11 -9.07 23.32
N LEU A 674 -19.99 -8.48 22.50
CA LEU A 674 -20.15 -7.01 22.43
C LEU A 674 -20.62 -6.40 23.76
N MET A 675 -21.46 -7.11 24.53
CA MET A 675 -21.87 -6.68 25.87
C MET A 675 -20.72 -6.71 26.87
N LEU A 676 -19.86 -7.75 26.83
CA LEU A 676 -18.66 -7.81 27.67
C LEU A 676 -17.72 -6.65 27.36
N LEU A 677 -17.52 -6.34 26.08
CA LEU A 677 -16.70 -5.20 25.65
C LEU A 677 -17.28 -3.86 26.16
N LYS A 678 -18.60 -3.66 26.03
CA LYS A 678 -19.30 -2.46 26.56
C LYS A 678 -19.10 -2.31 28.07
N ASN A 679 -19.04 -3.41 28.80
CA ASN A 679 -18.82 -3.46 30.25
C ASN A 679 -17.33 -3.40 30.66
N GLY A 680 -16.41 -3.15 29.73
CA GLY A 680 -14.97 -3.04 30.01
C GLY A 680 -14.24 -4.38 30.18
N LYS A 681 -14.89 -5.51 29.90
CA LYS A 681 -14.28 -6.86 29.95
C LYS A 681 -13.71 -7.24 28.58
N GLN A 682 -12.64 -6.56 28.17
CA GLN A 682 -12.09 -6.67 26.81
C GLN A 682 -11.56 -8.07 26.48
N GLU A 683 -10.68 -8.65 27.31
CA GLU A 683 -10.07 -9.97 27.09
C GLU A 683 -11.11 -11.06 26.79
N ALA A 684 -12.09 -11.22 27.70
CA ALA A 684 -13.19 -12.18 27.54
C ALA A 684 -14.07 -11.88 26.32
N ALA A 685 -14.21 -10.62 25.92
CA ALA A 685 -14.95 -10.26 24.72
C ALA A 685 -14.22 -10.69 23.45
N VAL A 686 -12.91 -10.42 23.38
CA VAL A 686 -12.06 -10.72 22.22
C VAL A 686 -11.93 -12.24 22.00
N GLU A 687 -11.82 -13.02 23.08
CA GLU A 687 -11.81 -14.48 23.02
C GLU A 687 -13.09 -15.04 22.37
N LEU A 688 -14.26 -14.59 22.83
CA LEU A 688 -15.54 -15.01 22.24
C LEU A 688 -15.72 -14.52 20.81
N MET A 689 -15.23 -13.31 20.48
CA MET A 689 -15.25 -12.80 19.11
C MET A 689 -14.41 -13.68 18.18
N LEU A 690 -13.21 -14.10 18.61
CA LEU A 690 -12.34 -15.00 17.85
C LEU A 690 -13.00 -16.35 17.59
N GLU A 691 -13.67 -16.93 18.60
CA GLU A 691 -14.36 -18.22 18.47
C GLU A 691 -15.45 -18.15 17.39
N VAL A 692 -16.31 -17.14 17.45
CA VAL A 692 -17.38 -16.94 16.47
C VAL A 692 -16.80 -16.63 15.09
N CYS A 693 -15.75 -15.82 15.02
CA CYS A 693 -15.05 -15.48 13.78
C CYS A 693 -14.47 -16.72 13.09
N LYS A 694 -13.71 -17.56 13.81
CA LYS A 694 -13.14 -18.81 13.28
C LYS A 694 -14.23 -19.76 12.80
N LYS A 695 -15.36 -19.84 13.51
CA LYS A 695 -16.51 -20.66 13.07
C LYS A 695 -17.08 -20.18 11.74
N TRP A 696 -17.20 -18.86 11.55
CA TRP A 696 -17.71 -18.26 10.32
C TRP A 696 -16.70 -18.34 9.17
N MET A 697 -15.40 -18.22 9.43
CA MET A 697 -14.37 -18.44 8.42
C MET A 697 -14.38 -19.86 7.87
N LYS A 698 -14.58 -20.87 8.74
CA LYS A 698 -14.70 -22.27 8.33
C LYS A 698 -15.89 -22.57 7.42
N SER A 699 -16.90 -21.68 7.33
CA SER A 699 -18.02 -21.88 6.40
C SER A 699 -17.60 -21.65 4.95
N GLY A 700 -16.53 -20.92 4.70
CA GLY A 700 -16.06 -20.54 3.36
C GLY A 700 -16.97 -19.54 2.64
N ASN A 701 -18.08 -19.09 3.25
CA ASN A 701 -19.03 -18.17 2.64
C ASN A 701 -18.56 -16.72 2.78
N PRO A 702 -18.36 -15.98 1.67
CA PRO A 702 -17.92 -14.58 1.74
C PRO A 702 -18.88 -13.66 2.52
N GLU A 703 -20.19 -13.97 2.52
CA GLU A 703 -21.19 -13.23 3.30
C GLU A 703 -20.92 -13.30 4.81
N ASP A 704 -20.51 -14.46 5.33
CA ASP A 704 -20.20 -14.61 6.74
C ASP A 704 -18.95 -13.80 7.11
N LEU A 705 -17.94 -13.75 6.24
CA LEU A 705 -16.75 -12.90 6.44
C LEU A 705 -17.10 -11.41 6.53
N ILE A 706 -17.91 -10.91 5.60
CA ILE A 706 -18.37 -9.51 5.61
C ILE A 706 -19.23 -9.22 6.84
N ARG A 707 -20.09 -10.17 7.24
CA ARG A 707 -20.91 -10.02 8.45
C ARG A 707 -20.05 -10.01 9.72
N ALA A 708 -19.00 -10.85 9.80
CA ALA A 708 -18.05 -10.81 10.91
C ALA A 708 -17.32 -9.47 10.96
N ALA A 709 -16.83 -8.97 9.80
CA ALA A 709 -16.20 -7.65 9.70
C ALA A 709 -17.10 -6.52 10.24
N ARG A 710 -18.42 -6.55 9.96
CA ARG A 710 -19.39 -5.59 10.54
C ARG A 710 -19.43 -5.62 12.07
N HIS A 711 -19.27 -6.80 12.69
CA HIS A 711 -19.26 -6.93 14.15
C HIS A 711 -17.96 -6.42 14.78
N TYR A 712 -16.81 -6.62 14.13
CA TYR A 712 -15.56 -5.99 14.55
C TYR A 712 -15.58 -4.46 14.39
N GLU A 713 -16.18 -3.94 13.31
CA GLU A 713 -16.41 -2.49 13.18
C GLU A 713 -17.32 -1.96 14.30
N ARG A 714 -18.34 -2.73 14.68
CA ARG A 714 -19.19 -2.36 15.82
C ARG A 714 -18.43 -2.38 17.14
N ALA A 715 -17.56 -3.36 17.36
CA ALA A 715 -16.67 -3.39 18.53
C ALA A 715 -15.75 -2.17 18.56
N SER A 716 -15.16 -1.78 17.42
CA SER A 716 -14.36 -0.56 17.28
C SER A 716 -15.15 0.69 17.68
N GLN A 717 -16.40 0.81 17.23
CA GLN A 717 -17.30 1.91 17.63
C GLN A 717 -17.61 1.94 19.13
N ILE A 718 -17.74 0.78 19.79
CA ILE A 718 -17.95 0.72 21.25
C ILE A 718 -16.74 1.31 21.98
N VAL A 719 -15.53 0.97 21.55
CA VAL A 719 -14.29 1.50 22.13
C VAL A 719 -14.19 3.02 21.89
N ILE A 720 -14.48 3.50 20.67
CA ILE A 720 -14.52 4.94 20.38
C ILE A 720 -15.53 5.64 21.31
N ALA A 721 -16.73 5.08 21.46
CA ALA A 721 -17.76 5.65 22.33
C ALA A 721 -17.28 5.76 23.78
N GLN A 722 -16.64 4.73 24.33
CA GLN A 722 -16.05 4.76 25.67
C GLN A 722 -14.99 5.86 25.81
N GLN A 723 -14.14 6.05 24.80
CA GLN A 723 -13.14 7.12 24.81
C GLN A 723 -13.79 8.51 24.76
N VAL A 724 -14.82 8.69 23.95
CA VAL A 724 -15.55 9.96 23.86
C VAL A 724 -16.35 10.25 25.13
N GLU A 725 -16.94 9.25 25.77
CA GLU A 725 -17.69 9.38 27.02
C GLU A 725 -16.83 9.93 28.18
N THR A 726 -15.50 9.79 28.11
CA THR A 726 -14.60 10.43 29.08
C THR A 726 -14.72 11.96 29.08
N ALA A 727 -15.20 12.57 27.97
CA ALA A 727 -15.54 14.00 27.90
C ALA A 727 -16.56 14.43 28.97
N GLY A 728 -17.34 13.49 29.52
CA GLY A 728 -18.26 13.71 30.63
C GLY A 728 -17.58 14.29 31.88
N GLN A 729 -16.25 14.19 32.03
CA GLN A 729 -15.54 14.85 33.11
C GLN A 729 -15.63 16.39 33.07
N HIS A 730 -15.83 16.96 31.88
CA HIS A 730 -16.01 18.41 31.68
C HIS A 730 -17.45 18.85 31.99
N VAL A 731 -18.31 17.92 32.41
CA VAL A 731 -19.71 18.18 32.70
C VAL A 731 -19.90 18.31 34.22
N TRP A 732 -20.22 19.52 34.72
CA TRP A 732 -20.17 19.82 36.16
C TRP A 732 -21.45 20.38 36.78
N TRP A 733 -22.52 20.68 36.02
CA TRP A 733 -23.69 21.38 36.58
C TRP A 733 -24.43 20.59 37.67
N TRP A 734 -24.29 19.27 37.71
CA TRP A 734 -24.86 18.44 38.79
C TRP A 734 -24.09 18.51 40.11
N ARG A 735 -22.90 19.14 40.15
CA ARG A 735 -22.06 19.25 41.36
C ARG A 735 -22.25 20.55 42.14
N LYS A 736 -22.92 21.56 41.58
CA LYS A 736 -23.24 22.79 42.33
C LYS A 736 -24.51 22.55 43.16
N GLU A 737 -24.50 22.97 44.43
CA GLU A 737 -25.70 23.03 45.26
C GLU A 737 -26.78 23.84 44.52
N LYS A 738 -28.05 23.42 44.67
CA LYS A 738 -29.19 24.20 44.14
C LYS A 738 -29.05 25.62 44.69
N VAL A 739 -28.95 26.60 43.80
CA VAL A 739 -28.75 27.99 44.19
C VAL A 739 -30.02 28.47 44.89
N GLU A 740 -29.91 28.89 46.15
CA GLU A 740 -30.99 29.60 46.84
C GLU A 740 -31.35 30.86 46.06
N GLY A 741 -32.58 30.93 45.52
CA GLY A 741 -33.08 32.09 44.78
C GLY A 741 -33.35 31.86 43.28
N VAL A 742 -32.90 30.75 42.68
CA VAL A 742 -33.47 30.29 41.40
C VAL A 742 -34.76 29.53 41.76
N GLY A 743 -35.89 30.24 41.76
CA GLY A 743 -37.18 29.66 42.14
C GLY A 743 -37.45 28.35 41.40
N VAL A 744 -37.91 27.33 42.13
CA VAL A 744 -38.44 26.10 41.52
C VAL A 744 -39.49 26.52 40.50
N VAL A 745 -39.31 26.14 39.22
CA VAL A 745 -40.26 26.47 38.15
C VAL A 745 -41.63 25.94 38.58
N GLY A 746 -42.61 26.84 38.66
CA GLY A 746 -43.95 26.51 39.14
C GLY A 746 -44.61 25.45 38.26
N MET A 747 -45.50 24.64 38.85
CA MET A 747 -46.28 23.65 38.10
C MET A 747 -47.05 24.34 36.96
N GLY A 748 -46.95 23.79 35.74
CA GLY A 748 -47.56 24.34 34.53
C GLY A 748 -46.78 25.44 33.81
N VAL A 749 -45.71 25.99 34.40
CA VAL A 749 -44.88 27.04 33.78
C VAL A 749 -43.92 26.42 32.76
N TRP A 750 -43.84 27.04 31.58
CA TRP A 750 -42.92 26.62 30.51
C TRP A 750 -41.53 27.20 30.70
N VAL A 751 -40.53 26.32 30.61
CA VAL A 751 -39.15 26.68 30.31
C VAL A 751 -38.94 26.48 28.82
N GLU A 752 -38.62 27.53 28.10
CA GLU A 752 -38.47 27.51 26.65
C GLU A 752 -37.03 27.79 26.24
N ALA A 753 -36.47 26.97 25.37
CA ALA A 753 -35.12 27.12 24.83
C ALA A 753 -35.17 27.13 23.30
N ALA A 754 -34.41 28.04 22.70
CA ALA A 754 -34.33 28.21 21.24
C ALA A 754 -32.88 28.32 20.78
N CYS A 755 -32.54 27.59 19.71
CA CYS A 755 -31.18 27.47 19.21
C CYS A 755 -31.10 27.75 17.69
N PRO A 756 -30.13 28.56 17.23
CA PRO A 756 -29.89 28.76 15.81
C PRO A 756 -29.38 27.46 15.15
N ALA A 757 -29.47 27.39 13.83
CA ALA A 757 -28.80 26.35 13.04
C ALA A 757 -27.30 26.68 12.90
N ARG A 758 -26.53 25.79 12.27
CA ARG A 758 -25.08 25.99 12.07
C ARG A 758 -24.60 25.68 10.66
N LEU A 759 -23.61 26.44 10.19
CA LEU A 759 -22.84 26.16 8.98
C LEU A 759 -21.36 26.03 9.32
N ASP A 760 -20.73 24.96 8.83
CA ASP A 760 -19.29 24.76 8.92
C ASP A 760 -18.65 25.39 7.69
N LEU A 761 -17.91 26.48 7.86
CA LEU A 761 -17.29 27.21 6.75
C LEU A 761 -15.99 26.54 6.28
N ALA A 762 -15.22 25.96 7.20
CA ALA A 762 -14.03 25.19 6.89
C ALA A 762 -13.66 24.22 8.03
N GLY A 763 -12.99 23.12 7.69
CA GLY A 763 -12.38 22.18 8.65
C GLY A 763 -13.29 21.08 9.19
N GLY A 764 -14.59 21.09 8.85
CA GLY A 764 -15.52 20.03 9.26
C GLY A 764 -15.07 18.63 8.84
N TRP A 765 -15.43 17.63 9.64
CA TRP A 765 -14.86 16.26 9.73
C TRP A 765 -13.62 16.12 10.62
N SER A 766 -12.77 17.15 10.77
CA SER A 766 -11.64 17.08 11.72
C SER A 766 -12.09 16.97 13.18
N ASP A 767 -13.36 17.28 13.46
CA ASP A 767 -14.03 17.19 14.76
C ASP A 767 -14.55 15.79 15.11
N THR A 768 -14.48 14.84 14.18
CA THR A 768 -15.10 13.53 14.32
C THR A 768 -14.20 12.56 15.10
N PRO A 769 -14.66 11.94 16.20
CA PRO A 769 -13.94 10.85 16.84
C PRO A 769 -13.84 9.63 15.90
N PRO A 770 -12.67 8.98 15.81
CA PRO A 770 -11.49 9.14 16.64
C PRO A 770 -10.51 10.25 16.21
N ILE A 771 -10.68 10.76 14.98
CA ILE A 771 -9.74 11.68 14.32
C ILE A 771 -9.40 12.86 15.24
N CYS A 772 -10.42 13.47 15.85
CA CYS A 772 -10.27 14.68 16.64
C CYS A 772 -9.40 14.51 17.90
N TYR A 773 -9.34 13.32 18.50
CA TYR A 773 -8.50 13.04 19.67
C TYR A 773 -7.19 12.35 19.30
N GLU A 774 -7.05 11.80 18.09
CA GLU A 774 -5.77 11.25 17.61
C GLU A 774 -4.88 12.34 17.00
N GLN A 775 -5.47 13.21 16.19
CA GLN A 775 -4.75 14.25 15.45
C GLN A 775 -4.99 15.68 16.00
N GLY A 776 -6.12 15.89 16.66
CA GLY A 776 -6.66 17.21 16.92
C GLY A 776 -7.69 17.61 15.85
N GLY A 777 -8.54 18.58 16.18
CA GLY A 777 -9.59 19.07 15.27
C GLY A 777 -9.66 20.59 15.27
N ALA A 778 -10.03 21.18 14.14
CA ALA A 778 -10.22 22.62 14.00
C ALA A 778 -11.33 22.92 12.99
N VAL A 779 -12.42 23.54 13.44
CA VAL A 779 -13.58 23.84 12.60
C VAL A 779 -13.99 25.30 12.77
N LEU A 780 -13.97 26.05 11.67
CA LEU A 780 -14.57 27.37 11.61
C LEU A 780 -16.06 27.20 11.29
N ASN A 781 -16.93 27.70 12.16
CA ASN A 781 -18.37 27.60 12.00
C ASN A 781 -19.10 28.91 12.36
N VAL A 782 -20.34 29.02 11.88
CA VAL A 782 -21.21 30.18 12.09
C VAL A 782 -22.60 29.73 12.50
N ALA A 783 -23.14 30.38 13.53
CA ALA A 783 -24.53 30.20 13.95
C ALA A 783 -25.44 31.04 13.04
N ILE A 784 -26.53 30.44 12.56
CA ILE A 784 -27.43 31.08 11.61
C ILE A 784 -28.90 30.95 12.00
N LYS A 785 -29.66 32.02 11.76
CA LYS A 785 -31.12 31.98 11.70
C LYS A 785 -31.54 31.59 10.29
N VAL A 786 -32.60 30.81 10.20
CA VAL A 786 -33.22 30.43 8.92
C VAL A 786 -34.60 31.05 8.90
N ASN A 787 -34.90 31.83 7.85
CA ASN A 787 -36.15 32.57 7.72
C ASN A 787 -36.45 33.45 8.95
N ASN A 788 -35.40 34.14 9.43
CA ASN A 788 -35.42 35.05 10.59
C ASN A 788 -35.82 34.40 11.93
N LYS A 789 -35.71 33.08 12.04
CA LYS A 789 -36.03 32.32 13.26
C LYS A 789 -34.88 31.41 13.66
N LYS A 790 -34.74 31.20 14.97
CA LYS A 790 -33.97 30.07 15.53
C LYS A 790 -34.82 28.81 15.29
N PRO A 791 -34.42 27.90 14.38
CA PRO A 791 -35.33 26.90 13.86
C PRO A 791 -35.54 25.70 14.81
N ILE A 792 -34.69 25.56 15.83
CA ILE A 792 -34.75 24.47 16.81
C ILE A 792 -35.29 25.04 18.13
N THR A 793 -36.37 24.46 18.63
CA THR A 793 -36.97 24.84 19.91
C THR A 793 -37.26 23.62 20.77
N ALA A 794 -37.06 23.77 22.09
CA ALA A 794 -37.46 22.78 23.08
C ALA A 794 -38.12 23.50 24.25
N ARG A 795 -39.25 23.01 24.73
CA ARG A 795 -39.91 23.52 25.93
C ARG A 795 -40.29 22.40 26.88
N VAL A 796 -40.15 22.66 28.17
CA VAL A 796 -40.43 21.68 29.23
C VAL A 796 -41.21 22.32 30.36
N ARG A 797 -42.13 21.56 30.96
CA ARG A 797 -42.90 22.00 32.14
C ARG A 797 -43.20 20.84 33.08
N VAL A 798 -43.44 21.16 34.35
CA VAL A 798 -43.96 20.20 35.34
C VAL A 798 -45.48 20.08 35.19
N ILE A 799 -46.00 18.86 35.15
CA ILE A 799 -47.43 18.54 35.08
C ILE A 799 -47.90 17.76 36.32
N PRO A 800 -49.19 17.82 36.71
CA PRO A 800 -49.70 17.09 37.88
C PRO A 800 -49.61 15.56 37.74
N GLU A 801 -49.84 15.03 36.54
CA GLU A 801 -49.81 13.58 36.30
C GLU A 801 -48.37 13.07 36.32
N THR A 802 -48.05 12.10 37.18
CA THR A 802 -46.71 11.52 37.34
C THR A 802 -46.32 10.59 36.18
N LYS A 803 -46.27 11.14 34.97
CA LYS A 803 -45.88 10.51 33.72
C LYS A 803 -44.98 11.46 32.92
N VAL A 804 -44.28 10.93 31.94
CA VAL A 804 -43.59 11.77 30.95
C VAL A 804 -44.43 11.85 29.69
N VAL A 805 -44.71 13.07 29.23
CA VAL A 805 -45.34 13.33 27.95
C VAL A 805 -44.30 13.94 27.03
N CYS A 806 -44.14 13.42 25.83
CA CYS A 806 -43.24 13.95 24.82
C CYS A 806 -44.03 14.29 23.55
N VAL A 807 -43.96 15.55 23.11
CA VAL A 807 -44.53 16.02 21.84
C VAL A 807 -43.39 16.33 20.88
N LEU A 808 -43.42 15.71 19.71
CA LEU A 808 -42.44 15.91 18.66
C LEU A 808 -43.13 16.63 17.49
N GLY A 809 -42.76 17.88 17.26
CA GLY A 809 -43.19 18.69 16.13
C GLY A 809 -42.23 18.53 14.94
N ASP A 810 -42.80 18.28 13.76
CA ASP A 810 -42.07 18.11 12.51
C ASP A 810 -42.11 19.37 11.63
N TRP A 811 -41.17 19.48 10.68
CA TRP A 811 -41.04 20.61 9.76
C TRP A 811 -42.29 20.80 8.86
N CYS A 812 -43.04 19.73 8.62
CA CYS A 812 -44.33 19.75 7.91
C CYS A 812 -45.53 20.22 8.77
N GLY A 813 -45.31 20.56 10.05
CA GLY A 813 -46.37 20.92 11.00
C GLY A 813 -47.13 19.73 11.59
N GLY A 814 -46.63 18.50 11.43
CA GLY A 814 -47.16 17.31 12.08
C GLY A 814 -46.69 17.20 13.54
N GLU A 815 -47.55 16.71 14.43
CA GLU A 815 -47.21 16.48 15.84
C GLU A 815 -47.38 15.00 16.21
N THR A 816 -46.37 14.43 16.86
CA THR A 816 -46.43 13.08 17.44
C THR A 816 -46.37 13.16 18.95
N ARG A 817 -47.39 12.64 19.63
CA ARG A 817 -47.46 12.61 21.10
C ARG A 817 -47.14 11.22 21.64
N LEU A 818 -46.10 11.12 22.44
CA LEU A 818 -45.65 9.92 23.14
C LEU A 818 -45.91 10.08 24.64
N THR A 819 -46.28 9.00 25.33
CA THR A 819 -46.50 8.99 26.78
C THR A 819 -45.78 7.81 27.41
N TRP A 820 -44.97 8.09 28.43
CA TRP A 820 -44.21 7.09 29.17
C TRP A 820 -44.63 7.06 30.64
N THR A 821 -45.14 5.90 31.06
CA THR A 821 -45.66 5.64 32.42
C THR A 821 -44.82 4.62 33.20
N HIS A 822 -44.03 3.81 32.49
CA HIS A 822 -43.17 2.77 33.07
C HIS A 822 -41.72 2.99 32.66
N LEU A 823 -40.77 2.58 33.51
CA LEU A 823 -39.34 2.68 33.24
C LEU A 823 -38.93 1.92 31.97
N ASP A 824 -39.57 0.79 31.67
CA ASP A 824 -39.28 -0.02 30.48
C ASP A 824 -39.47 0.75 29.17
N HIS A 825 -40.34 1.76 29.14
CA HIS A 825 -40.55 2.60 27.95
C HIS A 825 -39.33 3.48 27.62
N LEU A 826 -38.40 3.65 28.56
CA LEU A 826 -37.19 4.48 28.43
C LEU A 826 -35.92 3.64 28.16
N ARG A 827 -35.99 2.30 28.27
CA ARG A 827 -34.81 1.42 28.21
C ARG A 827 -34.22 1.22 26.82
N ASP A 828 -34.98 1.51 25.77
CA ASP A 828 -34.59 1.45 24.36
C ASP A 828 -33.94 2.76 23.88
N TYR A 829 -33.43 3.60 24.80
CA TYR A 829 -32.79 4.88 24.47
C TYR A 829 -31.56 4.73 23.56
N ASP A 830 -30.89 3.57 23.59
CA ASP A 830 -29.70 3.28 22.79
C ASP A 830 -30.02 2.75 21.38
N ASN A 831 -31.30 2.69 21.02
CA ASN A 831 -31.78 2.38 19.68
C ASN A 831 -32.24 3.68 18.95
N PRO A 832 -31.46 4.21 17.98
CA PRO A 832 -31.82 5.40 17.22
C PRO A 832 -33.17 5.36 16.51
N MET A 833 -33.67 4.15 16.22
CA MET A 833 -34.95 3.95 15.52
C MET A 833 -36.14 3.94 16.49
N ALA A 834 -35.90 3.93 17.81
CA ALA A 834 -36.97 3.95 18.79
C ALA A 834 -37.65 5.33 18.85
N PRO A 835 -38.99 5.40 18.96
CA PRO A 835 -39.71 6.66 19.08
C PRO A 835 -39.22 7.49 20.26
N GLY A 836 -38.75 8.71 19.99
CA GLY A 836 -38.26 9.63 21.01
C GLY A 836 -36.91 9.25 21.63
N ALA A 837 -36.10 8.37 21.02
CA ALA A 837 -34.82 7.88 21.56
C ALA A 837 -33.92 9.01 22.08
N LEU A 838 -33.72 10.08 21.29
CA LEU A 838 -32.92 11.24 21.70
C LEU A 838 -33.44 11.87 22.99
N ILE A 839 -34.76 12.03 23.11
CA ILE A 839 -35.39 12.66 24.26
C ILE A 839 -35.20 11.75 25.48
N LYS A 840 -35.41 10.44 25.33
CA LYS A 840 -35.14 9.44 26.38
C LYS A 840 -33.69 9.58 26.87
N ALA A 841 -32.72 9.58 25.96
CA ALA A 841 -31.31 9.70 26.31
C ALA A 841 -31.00 11.00 27.08
N VAL A 842 -31.55 12.15 26.66
CA VAL A 842 -31.39 13.43 27.38
C VAL A 842 -32.01 13.37 28.78
N LEU A 843 -33.22 12.83 28.93
CA LEU A 843 -33.88 12.72 30.23
C LEU A 843 -33.10 11.82 31.21
N LEU A 844 -32.55 10.72 30.71
CA LEU A 844 -31.69 9.82 31.48
C LEU A 844 -30.36 10.49 31.84
N TYR A 845 -29.72 11.15 30.88
CA TYR A 845 -28.44 11.84 31.07
C TYR A 845 -28.55 13.00 32.08
N CYS A 846 -29.62 13.79 32.00
CA CYS A 846 -29.93 14.85 32.96
C CYS A 846 -30.34 14.30 34.34
N ARG A 847 -30.39 12.98 34.53
CA ARG A 847 -30.82 12.30 35.76
C ARG A 847 -32.22 12.71 36.19
N LEU A 848 -33.11 13.01 35.24
CA LEU A 848 -34.52 13.18 35.56
C LEU A 848 -35.12 11.84 36.00
N VAL A 849 -34.67 10.76 35.35
CA VAL A 849 -35.04 9.37 35.58
C VAL A 849 -33.79 8.51 35.57
N ASP A 850 -33.71 7.54 36.48
CA ASP A 850 -32.71 6.47 36.50
C ASP A 850 -33.39 5.13 36.16
N PRO A 851 -33.02 4.48 35.04
CA PRO A 851 -33.65 3.23 34.60
C PRO A 851 -33.22 2.01 35.43
N HIS A 852 -32.17 2.15 36.26
CA HIS A 852 -31.61 1.10 37.12
C HIS A 852 -32.08 1.20 38.57
N SER A 853 -32.77 2.27 38.94
CA SER A 853 -33.38 2.39 40.26
C SER A 853 -34.50 1.37 40.48
N SER A 854 -34.68 0.94 41.73
CA SER A 854 -35.83 0.11 42.16
C SER A 854 -37.14 0.91 42.20
N ASP A 855 -37.07 2.24 42.21
CA ASP A 855 -38.24 3.12 42.31
C ASP A 855 -38.99 3.22 40.98
N SER A 856 -40.33 3.25 41.05
CA SER A 856 -41.17 3.47 39.88
C SER A 856 -40.89 4.83 39.21
N LEU A 857 -41.16 4.93 37.90
CA LEU A 857 -41.05 6.21 37.16
C LEU A 857 -41.84 7.33 37.85
N ALA A 858 -43.05 7.03 38.32
CA ALA A 858 -43.90 7.99 39.01
C ALA A 858 -43.28 8.51 40.33
N SER A 859 -42.67 7.61 41.11
CA SER A 859 -41.99 7.95 42.37
C SER A 859 -40.79 8.86 42.12
N GLN A 860 -39.96 8.53 41.11
CA GLN A 860 -38.79 9.33 40.75
C GLN A 860 -39.19 10.74 40.30
N LEU A 861 -40.17 10.87 39.40
CA LEU A 861 -40.65 12.15 38.90
C LEU A 861 -41.20 13.04 40.04
N ARG A 862 -42.01 12.46 40.93
CA ARG A 862 -42.56 13.17 42.10
C ARG A 862 -41.46 13.66 43.04
N HIS A 863 -40.42 12.85 43.27
CA HIS A 863 -39.30 13.24 44.13
C HIS A 863 -38.41 14.33 43.50
N ARG A 864 -38.20 14.28 42.17
CA ARG A 864 -37.27 15.20 41.47
C ARG A 864 -37.91 16.55 41.13
N CYS A 865 -39.18 16.55 40.72
CA CYS A 865 -39.86 17.72 40.15
C CYS A 865 -41.20 18.06 40.82
N GLY A 866 -41.67 17.25 41.78
CA GLY A 866 -42.98 17.44 42.43
C GLY A 866 -44.19 16.97 41.61
N GLY A 867 -43.99 16.44 40.40
CA GLY A 867 -45.03 16.00 39.45
C GLY A 867 -44.42 15.23 38.28
N GLY A 868 -45.19 15.00 37.21
CA GLY A 868 -44.63 14.52 35.94
C GLY A 868 -44.05 15.65 35.09
N VAL A 869 -43.61 15.31 33.88
CA VAL A 869 -42.95 16.27 32.98
C VAL A 869 -43.55 16.17 31.58
N GLU A 870 -43.86 17.32 30.99
CA GLU A 870 -44.18 17.44 29.57
C GLU A 870 -43.02 18.11 28.84
N VAL A 871 -42.58 17.48 27.75
CA VAL A 871 -41.48 17.93 26.89
C VAL A 871 -42.04 18.12 25.49
N GLU A 872 -41.81 19.26 24.89
CA GLU A 872 -42.10 19.49 23.48
C GLU A 872 -40.84 19.93 22.75
N VAL A 873 -40.58 19.30 21.60
CA VAL A 873 -39.43 19.58 20.76
C VAL A 873 -39.92 19.81 19.35
N CYS A 874 -39.49 20.90 18.72
CA CYS A 874 -39.84 21.23 17.35
C CYS A 874 -38.58 21.60 16.55
N SER A 875 -38.51 21.12 15.30
CA SER A 875 -37.48 21.54 14.34
C SER A 875 -38.15 22.01 13.05
N HIS A 876 -37.89 23.26 12.69
CA HIS A 876 -38.33 23.83 11.41
C HIS A 876 -37.37 23.50 10.26
N LEU A 877 -36.42 22.58 10.47
CA LEU A 877 -35.48 22.11 9.45
C LEU A 877 -35.88 20.70 9.02
N PRO A 878 -35.76 20.37 7.72
CA PRO A 878 -35.96 19.01 7.28
C PRO A 878 -34.94 18.07 7.94
N GLN A 879 -35.37 16.86 8.29
CA GLN A 879 -34.46 15.83 8.79
C GLN A 879 -33.35 15.59 7.75
N GLY A 880 -32.09 15.51 8.20
CA GLY A 880 -30.95 15.38 7.29
C GLY A 880 -30.63 16.66 6.49
N SER A 881 -31.04 17.84 6.98
CA SER A 881 -30.67 19.16 6.42
C SER A 881 -29.16 19.39 6.32
N GLY A 882 -28.37 18.71 7.16
CA GLY A 882 -26.94 18.94 7.31
C GLY A 882 -26.60 20.15 8.19
N LEU A 883 -27.58 20.75 8.88
CA LEU A 883 -27.44 21.97 9.69
C LEU A 883 -27.35 21.73 11.21
N GLY A 884 -27.01 20.50 11.64
CA GLY A 884 -26.80 20.14 13.05
C GLY A 884 -28.06 19.85 13.88
N GLY A 885 -29.21 19.59 13.23
CA GLY A 885 -30.51 19.51 13.90
C GLY A 885 -30.57 18.60 15.12
N SER A 886 -30.10 17.34 15.04
CA SER A 886 -30.21 16.38 16.15
C SER A 886 -29.36 16.75 17.36
N SER A 887 -28.09 17.12 17.15
CA SER A 887 -27.17 17.55 18.19
C SER A 887 -27.65 18.81 18.89
N LEU A 888 -28.14 19.77 18.11
CA LEU A 888 -28.65 21.04 18.65
C LEU A 888 -29.95 20.84 19.43
N VAL A 889 -30.85 19.94 19.01
CA VAL A 889 -32.02 19.54 19.81
C VAL A 889 -31.58 18.98 21.17
N ALA A 890 -30.57 18.12 21.20
CA ALA A 890 -30.05 17.54 22.43
C ALA A 890 -29.56 18.63 23.40
N GLY A 891 -28.66 19.51 22.96
CA GLY A 891 -28.12 20.59 23.78
C GLY A 891 -29.18 21.61 24.23
N THR A 892 -30.15 21.92 23.36
CA THR A 892 -31.28 22.80 23.68
C THR A 892 -32.16 22.20 24.77
N LEU A 893 -32.46 20.90 24.68
CA LEU A 893 -33.27 20.20 25.68
C LEU A 893 -32.52 20.04 27.01
N VAL A 894 -31.20 19.76 26.99
CA VAL A 894 -30.38 19.70 28.20
C VAL A 894 -30.45 21.02 28.97
N ALA A 895 -30.34 22.16 28.28
CA ALA A 895 -30.44 23.47 28.92
C ALA A 895 -31.84 23.73 29.52
N ALA A 896 -32.90 23.37 28.80
CA ALA A 896 -34.27 23.52 29.28
C ALA A 896 -34.56 22.63 30.51
N VAL A 897 -34.09 21.38 30.50
CA VAL A 897 -34.25 20.44 31.64
C VAL A 897 -33.40 20.89 32.83
N ALA A 898 -32.19 21.42 32.62
CA ALA A 898 -31.37 21.97 33.70
C ALA A 898 -32.08 23.11 34.42
N ALA A 899 -32.65 24.06 33.66
CA ALA A 899 -33.44 25.16 34.21
C ALA A 899 -34.72 24.66 34.92
N LEU A 900 -35.43 23.69 34.35
CA LEU A 900 -36.61 23.06 34.98
C LEU A 900 -36.29 22.45 36.37
N LEU A 901 -35.11 21.82 36.49
CA LEU A 901 -34.66 21.18 37.73
C LEU A 901 -34.11 22.18 38.77
N GLY A 902 -34.07 23.48 38.45
CA GLY A 902 -33.55 24.54 39.32
C GLY A 902 -32.02 24.63 39.35
N TYR A 903 -31.34 24.08 38.34
CA TYR A 903 -29.89 24.26 38.19
C TYR A 903 -29.59 25.56 37.44
N PRO A 904 -28.41 26.19 37.68
CA PRO A 904 -27.96 27.29 36.83
C PRO A 904 -27.81 26.81 35.39
N LEU A 905 -28.01 27.73 34.44
CA LEU A 905 -27.82 27.41 33.03
C LEU A 905 -26.39 26.85 32.80
N PRO A 906 -26.27 25.67 32.16
CA PRO A 906 -24.98 25.13 31.77
C PRO A 906 -24.15 26.10 30.92
N SER A 907 -22.82 26.08 31.09
CA SER A 907 -21.91 26.78 30.16
C SER A 907 -21.96 26.15 28.78
N HIS A 908 -21.52 26.87 27.75
CA HIS A 908 -21.33 26.35 26.40
C HIS A 908 -20.43 25.12 26.41
N THR A 909 -19.27 25.19 27.07
CA THR A 909 -18.34 24.07 27.21
C THR A 909 -19.04 22.86 27.83
N THR A 910 -19.83 23.07 28.88
CA THR A 910 -20.54 21.96 29.52
C THR A 910 -21.58 21.34 28.58
N LEU A 911 -22.34 22.15 27.84
CA LEU A 911 -23.35 21.67 26.89
C LEU A 911 -22.73 20.91 25.70
N ILE A 912 -21.60 21.40 25.19
CA ILE A 912 -20.87 20.76 24.07
C ILE A 912 -20.48 19.34 24.47
N HIS A 913 -19.77 19.18 25.60
CA HIS A 913 -19.29 17.86 26.03
C HIS A 913 -20.42 16.93 26.47
N ALA A 914 -21.48 17.46 27.10
CA ALA A 914 -22.64 16.65 27.46
C ALA A 914 -23.41 16.14 26.25
N THR A 915 -23.62 16.99 25.26
CA THR A 915 -24.27 16.60 24.01
C THR A 915 -23.44 15.56 23.26
N LEU A 916 -22.12 15.75 23.23
CA LEU A 916 -21.20 14.76 22.66
C LEU A 916 -21.32 13.39 23.35
N CYS A 917 -21.47 13.34 24.68
CA CYS A 917 -21.71 12.09 25.42
C CYS A 917 -23.08 11.48 25.11
N ILE A 918 -24.14 12.28 25.07
CA ILE A 918 -25.51 11.81 24.77
C ILE A 918 -25.60 11.15 23.39
N GLU A 919 -24.88 11.65 22.41
CA GLU A 919 -24.81 11.05 21.07
C GLU A 919 -24.13 9.68 21.04
N GLN A 920 -23.15 9.45 21.93
CA GLN A 920 -22.55 8.11 22.08
C GLN A 920 -23.55 7.12 22.68
N TRP A 921 -24.34 7.56 23.67
CA TRP A 921 -25.40 6.74 24.27
C TRP A 921 -26.46 6.33 23.26
N LEU A 922 -26.78 7.20 22.31
CA LEU A 922 -27.68 6.91 21.19
C LEU A 922 -27.05 6.00 20.13
N THR A 923 -25.75 5.75 20.18
CA THR A 923 -25.00 4.97 19.18
C THR A 923 -25.02 5.56 17.76
N THR A 924 -25.47 6.81 17.61
CA THR A 924 -25.46 7.53 16.34
C THR A 924 -24.06 7.95 15.95
N GLY A 925 -23.22 8.26 16.95
CA GLY A 925 -21.91 8.87 16.75
C GLY A 925 -22.02 10.27 16.12
N GLY A 926 -20.93 11.01 16.14
CA GLY A 926 -20.91 12.39 15.68
C GLY A 926 -19.64 13.10 16.13
N GLY A 927 -19.28 14.17 15.44
CA GLY A 927 -18.24 15.08 15.88
C GLY A 927 -18.80 16.20 16.76
N TRP A 928 -17.91 17.05 17.27
CA TRP A 928 -18.28 18.15 18.17
C TRP A 928 -18.66 19.46 17.45
N GLN A 929 -18.59 19.53 16.12
CA GLN A 929 -18.83 20.77 15.36
C GLN A 929 -20.27 21.27 15.46
N ASP A 930 -21.24 20.37 15.56
CA ASP A 930 -22.67 20.73 15.57
C ASP A 930 -23.00 21.52 16.84
N GLN A 931 -22.50 21.03 17.96
CA GLN A 931 -22.66 21.61 19.29
C GLN A 931 -21.97 22.97 19.36
N VAL A 932 -20.71 23.07 18.94
CA VAL A 932 -20.01 24.36 18.88
C VAL A 932 -20.74 25.32 17.94
N GLY A 933 -21.14 24.84 16.77
CA GLY A 933 -21.69 25.63 15.68
C GLY A 933 -23.04 26.30 15.97
N GLY A 934 -23.93 25.69 16.76
CA GLY A 934 -25.24 26.30 17.06
C GLY A 934 -25.42 26.74 18.51
N LEU A 935 -24.77 26.08 19.48
CA LEU A 935 -24.91 26.48 20.89
C LEU A 935 -24.17 27.79 21.17
N VAL A 936 -22.99 27.97 20.57
CA VAL A 936 -22.18 29.19 20.66
C VAL A 936 -22.60 30.15 19.55
N GLY A 937 -23.03 31.38 19.90
CA GLY A 937 -23.42 32.39 18.93
C GLY A 937 -22.25 32.92 18.09
N GLY A 938 -22.58 33.57 16.98
CA GLY A 938 -21.66 34.27 16.07
C GLY A 938 -20.80 33.34 15.22
N VAL A 939 -19.70 33.91 14.71
CA VAL A 939 -18.62 33.16 14.04
C VAL A 939 -17.56 32.79 15.07
N LYS A 940 -17.13 31.52 15.05
CA LYS A 940 -16.18 30.98 16.01
C LYS A 940 -15.34 29.86 15.42
N LEU A 941 -14.16 29.70 15.99
CA LEU A 941 -13.26 28.59 15.73
C LEU A 941 -13.37 27.61 16.90
N GLY A 942 -13.89 26.41 16.64
CA GLY A 942 -13.80 25.29 17.58
C GLY A 942 -12.49 24.54 17.37
N VAL A 943 -11.83 24.13 18.46
CA VAL A 943 -10.58 23.38 18.44
C VAL A 943 -10.62 22.26 19.48
N SER A 944 -10.09 21.08 19.13
CA SER A 944 -9.79 20.02 20.09
C SER A 944 -8.32 19.62 20.05
N GLY A 945 -7.74 19.38 21.22
CA GLY A 945 -6.39 18.83 21.35
C GLY A 945 -6.35 17.32 21.10
N ARG A 946 -5.14 16.78 20.92
CA ARG A 946 -4.89 15.34 20.95
C ARG A 946 -5.11 14.80 22.36
N GLY A 947 -5.56 13.55 22.46
CA GLY A 947 -5.75 12.82 23.70
C GLY A 947 -7.21 12.73 24.15
N THR A 948 -7.41 11.78 25.04
CA THR A 948 -8.64 11.60 25.80
C THR A 948 -8.38 12.02 27.24
N PRO A 949 -9.29 12.73 27.90
CA PRO A 949 -10.64 13.07 27.45
C PRO A 949 -10.68 14.17 26.41
N VAL A 950 -11.64 14.02 25.47
CA VAL A 950 -11.84 14.99 24.39
C VAL A 950 -12.20 16.33 25.01
N THR A 951 -11.30 17.31 24.84
CA THR A 951 -11.48 18.68 25.32
C THR A 951 -11.69 19.60 24.12
N VAL A 952 -12.84 20.24 24.07
CA VAL A 952 -13.23 21.17 23.01
C VAL A 952 -13.22 22.59 23.56
N SER A 953 -12.43 23.45 22.93
CA SER A 953 -12.37 24.89 23.16
C SER A 953 -13.03 25.63 22.01
N SER A 954 -13.70 26.74 22.29
CA SER A 954 -14.33 27.59 21.27
C SER A 954 -13.89 29.04 21.39
N TYR A 955 -13.36 29.58 20.31
CA TYR A 955 -12.86 30.96 20.23
C TYR A 955 -13.80 31.83 19.40
N ARG A 956 -14.41 32.85 20.00
CA ARG A 956 -15.28 33.78 19.25
C ARG A 956 -14.44 34.72 18.41
N ILE A 957 -14.83 34.93 17.15
CA ILE A 957 -14.16 35.90 16.27
C ILE A 957 -14.83 37.27 16.44
N PRO A 958 -14.08 38.33 16.84
CA PRO A 958 -14.64 39.65 17.09
C PRO A 958 -14.84 40.42 15.79
N LEU A 959 -15.96 40.15 15.10
CA LEU A 959 -16.30 40.81 13.83
C LEU A 959 -16.98 42.17 14.06
N SER A 960 -16.75 43.11 13.15
CA SER A 960 -17.49 44.36 13.07
C SER A 960 -18.94 44.11 12.65
N GLN A 961 -19.87 44.94 13.15
CA GLN A 961 -21.28 44.86 12.77
C GLN A 961 -21.50 45.07 11.26
N GLN A 962 -20.66 45.89 10.63
CA GLN A 962 -20.67 46.07 9.18
C GLN A 962 -20.30 44.78 8.43
N PHE A 963 -19.32 44.03 8.94
CA PHE A 963 -18.92 42.78 8.31
C PHE A 963 -19.94 41.66 8.55
N ILE A 964 -20.59 41.60 9.71
CA ILE A 964 -21.69 40.65 9.97
C ILE A 964 -22.85 40.86 8.99
N TYR A 965 -23.20 42.13 8.73
CA TYR A 965 -24.19 42.48 7.70
C TYR A 965 -23.73 42.07 6.30
N THR A 966 -22.46 42.30 5.97
CA THR A 966 -21.85 41.89 4.69
C THR A 966 -21.91 40.38 4.52
N LEU A 967 -21.53 39.61 5.55
CA LEU A 967 -21.58 38.15 5.53
C LEU A 967 -23.01 37.64 5.35
N SER A 968 -23.98 38.19 6.09
CA SER A 968 -25.39 37.80 5.98
C SER A 968 -25.98 38.08 4.60
N THR A 969 -25.64 39.22 3.98
CA THR A 969 -26.12 39.57 2.64
C THR A 969 -25.45 38.79 1.52
N HIS A 970 -24.23 38.29 1.74
CA HIS A 970 -23.51 37.45 0.79
C HIS A 970 -23.82 35.95 0.94
N LEU A 971 -24.25 35.50 2.12
CA LEU A 971 -24.65 34.11 2.33
C LEU A 971 -25.90 33.75 1.52
N LEU A 972 -25.86 32.57 0.92
CA LEU A 972 -26.95 31.96 0.18
C LEU A 972 -27.18 30.56 0.72
N LEU A 973 -28.43 30.20 0.96
CA LEU A 973 -28.83 28.91 1.51
C LEU A 973 -29.90 28.26 0.61
N LEU A 974 -29.55 27.15 -0.04
CA LEU A 974 -30.39 26.45 -1.01
C LEU A 974 -30.68 25.03 -0.55
N TYR A 975 -31.95 24.67 -0.42
CA TYR A 975 -32.32 23.29 -0.11
C TYR A 975 -32.38 22.44 -1.37
N THR A 976 -31.63 21.34 -1.39
CA THR A 976 -31.47 20.50 -2.60
C THR A 976 -32.64 19.55 -2.87
N GLY A 977 -33.63 19.48 -1.99
CA GLY A 977 -34.76 18.54 -2.09
C GLY A 977 -34.41 17.06 -1.88
N LYS A 978 -33.15 16.73 -1.61
CA LYS A 978 -32.69 15.37 -1.31
C LYS A 978 -32.32 15.23 0.16
N VAL A 979 -32.94 14.29 0.84
CA VAL A 979 -32.55 13.87 2.20
C VAL A 979 -31.69 12.62 2.12
N ARG A 980 -30.56 12.58 2.83
CA ARG A 980 -29.73 11.38 2.98
C ARG A 980 -29.33 11.19 4.44
N LEU A 981 -29.31 9.93 4.91
CA LEU A 981 -28.76 9.59 6.21
C LEU A 981 -27.22 9.68 6.20
N ALA A 982 -26.65 10.52 7.07
CA ALA A 982 -25.22 10.70 7.26
C ALA A 982 -24.48 9.44 7.75
N ARG A 983 -25.18 8.52 8.42
CA ARG A 983 -24.60 7.36 9.12
C ARG A 983 -23.71 6.46 8.24
N ASN A 984 -24.11 6.22 6.98
CA ASN A 984 -23.36 5.34 6.08
C ASN A 984 -22.04 5.96 5.59
N LEU A 985 -21.98 7.29 5.54
CA LEU A 985 -20.80 8.04 5.12
C LEU A 985 -19.75 8.02 6.22
N LEU A 986 -20.16 8.32 7.47
CA LEU A 986 -19.31 8.31 8.67
C LEU A 986 -18.57 6.98 8.84
N GLN A 987 -19.27 5.85 8.66
CA GLN A 987 -18.63 4.53 8.76
C GLN A 987 -17.50 4.33 7.74
N THR A 988 -17.68 4.85 6.51
CA THR A 988 -16.66 4.73 5.46
C THR A 988 -15.46 5.62 5.78
N VAL A 989 -15.72 6.84 6.28
CA VAL A 989 -14.67 7.78 6.70
C VAL A 989 -13.83 7.19 7.84
N ILE A 990 -14.45 6.68 8.90
CA ILE A 990 -13.75 6.06 10.03
C ILE A 990 -12.98 4.81 9.59
N ARG A 991 -13.56 3.99 8.70
CA ARG A 991 -12.86 2.82 8.13
C ARG A 991 -11.58 3.25 7.43
N ASN A 992 -11.66 4.23 6.53
CA ASN A 992 -10.50 4.68 5.77
C ASN A 992 -9.45 5.35 6.66
N TRP A 993 -9.89 6.05 7.72
CA TRP A 993 -9.00 6.61 8.74
C TRP A 993 -8.18 5.52 9.44
N TYR A 994 -8.83 4.46 9.94
CA TYR A 994 -8.13 3.37 10.63
C TYR A 994 -7.34 2.46 9.71
N ALA A 995 -7.76 2.34 8.46
CA ALA A 995 -6.95 1.74 7.41
C ALA A 995 -5.69 2.58 7.11
N ARG A 996 -5.57 3.80 7.63
CA ARG A 996 -4.44 4.74 7.40
C ARG A 996 -4.14 4.93 5.92
N ASP A 997 -5.21 5.14 5.14
CA ASP A 997 -5.07 5.55 3.75
C ASP A 997 -4.32 6.90 3.70
N PRO A 998 -3.14 6.98 3.05
CA PRO A 998 -2.32 8.20 3.04
C PRO A 998 -3.05 9.42 2.48
N THR A 999 -3.94 9.20 1.51
CA THR A 999 -4.76 10.27 0.91
C THR A 999 -5.70 10.86 1.96
N ILE A 1000 -6.29 9.99 2.77
CA ILE A 1000 -7.28 10.36 3.78
C ILE A 1000 -6.61 11.03 4.98
N THR A 1001 -5.51 10.46 5.50
CA THR A 1001 -4.77 11.06 6.62
C THR A 1001 -4.21 12.44 6.26
N SER A 1002 -3.60 12.58 5.07
CA SER A 1002 -3.15 13.88 4.56
C SER A 1002 -4.31 14.87 4.39
N CYS A 1003 -5.46 14.39 3.90
CA CYS A 1003 -6.64 15.22 3.74
C CYS A 1003 -7.17 15.75 5.08
N PHE A 1004 -7.15 14.96 6.15
CA PHE A 1004 -7.55 15.40 7.49
C PHE A 1004 -6.60 16.44 8.07
N ALA A 1005 -5.28 16.29 7.87
CA ALA A 1005 -4.31 17.34 8.21
C ALA A 1005 -4.58 18.65 7.47
N GLN A 1006 -4.88 18.57 6.18
CA GLN A 1006 -5.24 19.75 5.40
C GLN A 1006 -6.57 20.37 5.85
N LEU A 1007 -7.57 19.57 6.28
CA LEU A 1007 -8.83 20.07 6.82
C LEU A 1007 -8.61 20.88 8.11
N GLN A 1008 -7.82 20.34 9.04
CA GLN A 1008 -7.48 21.02 10.29
C GLN A 1008 -6.76 22.36 10.02
N GLN A 1009 -5.73 22.35 9.17
CA GLN A 1009 -5.00 23.55 8.77
C GLN A 1009 -5.93 24.59 8.10
N LEU A 1010 -6.85 24.12 7.25
CA LEU A 1010 -7.78 24.98 6.55
C LEU A 1010 -8.78 25.64 7.50
N GLY A 1011 -9.21 24.95 8.57
CA GLY A 1011 -10.05 25.53 9.62
C GLY A 1011 -9.40 26.74 10.30
N VAL A 1012 -8.13 26.59 10.70
CA VAL A 1012 -7.34 27.69 11.29
C VAL A 1012 -7.09 28.81 10.28
N LYS A 1013 -6.77 28.47 9.03
CA LYS A 1013 -6.55 29.44 7.95
C LYS A 1013 -7.81 30.28 7.65
N ALA A 1014 -8.97 29.64 7.61
CA ALA A 1014 -10.23 30.33 7.41
C ALA A 1014 -10.58 31.25 8.59
N ALA A 1015 -10.24 30.86 9.83
CA ALA A 1015 -10.40 31.73 11.00
C ALA A 1015 -9.52 32.98 10.91
N GLY A 1016 -8.30 32.86 10.38
CA GLY A 1016 -7.44 34.00 10.05
C GLY A 1016 -8.09 34.96 9.05
N ALA A 1017 -8.66 34.45 7.96
CA ALA A 1017 -9.38 35.26 6.98
C ALA A 1017 -10.58 36.00 7.60
N MET A 1018 -11.32 35.34 8.51
CA MET A 1018 -12.42 35.97 9.24
C MET A 1018 -11.95 37.07 10.21
N LEU A 1019 -10.83 36.87 10.91
CA LEU A 1019 -10.24 37.89 11.79
C LEU A 1019 -9.81 39.14 11.02
N GLU A 1020 -9.41 38.97 9.76
CA GLU A 1020 -9.02 40.05 8.85
C GLU A 1020 -10.21 40.60 8.05
N GLU A 1021 -11.42 40.07 8.26
CA GLU A 1021 -12.64 40.43 7.53
C GLU A 1021 -12.49 40.28 6.00
N ASP A 1022 -11.70 39.31 5.54
CA ASP A 1022 -11.47 39.01 4.12
C ASP A 1022 -12.46 37.96 3.59
N ILE A 1023 -13.54 38.45 2.98
CA ILE A 1023 -14.59 37.60 2.40
C ILE A 1023 -14.13 36.82 1.15
N GLN A 1024 -13.16 37.33 0.39
CA GLN A 1024 -12.65 36.65 -0.82
C GLN A 1024 -11.81 35.45 -0.42
N MET A 1025 -10.93 35.65 0.56
CA MET A 1025 -10.11 34.58 1.10
C MET A 1025 -10.97 33.51 1.79
N LEU A 1026 -12.02 33.91 2.51
CA LEU A 1026 -13.01 32.98 3.05
C LEU A 1026 -13.68 32.13 1.97
N GLY A 1027 -14.08 32.74 0.84
CA GLY A 1027 -14.64 32.01 -0.31
C GLY A 1027 -13.68 30.95 -0.85
N THR A 1028 -12.41 31.32 -1.01
CA THR A 1028 -11.34 30.39 -1.44
C THR A 1028 -11.18 29.23 -0.45
N CYS A 1029 -11.25 29.50 0.86
CA CYS A 1029 -11.21 28.47 1.89
C CYS A 1029 -12.42 27.52 1.83
N ILE A 1030 -13.64 28.03 1.57
CA ILE A 1030 -14.84 27.19 1.45
C ILE A 1030 -14.74 26.24 0.25
N ASP A 1031 -14.24 26.72 -0.88
CA ASP A 1031 -14.04 25.85 -2.05
C ASP A 1031 -13.00 24.77 -1.80
N ARG A 1032 -11.87 25.16 -1.21
CA ARG A 1032 -10.84 24.18 -0.84
C ARG A 1032 -11.39 23.18 0.17
N TYR A 1033 -12.22 23.62 1.12
CA TYR A 1033 -12.88 22.75 2.08
C TYR A 1033 -13.80 21.76 1.36
N TRP A 1034 -14.56 22.21 0.35
CA TRP A 1034 -15.40 21.32 -0.45
C TRP A 1034 -14.60 20.28 -1.23
N GLU A 1035 -13.46 20.66 -1.81
CA GLU A 1035 -12.54 19.71 -2.47
C GLU A 1035 -12.03 18.64 -1.50
N LEU A 1036 -11.53 19.05 -0.33
CA LEU A 1036 -11.05 18.13 0.71
C LEU A 1036 -12.17 17.18 1.17
N LYS A 1037 -13.37 17.72 1.41
CA LYS A 1037 -14.53 16.96 1.85
C LYS A 1037 -14.98 15.89 0.85
N LYS A 1038 -14.79 16.14 -0.46
CA LYS A 1038 -15.03 15.15 -1.51
C LYS A 1038 -14.04 13.99 -1.48
N MET A 1039 -12.80 14.23 -1.08
CA MET A 1039 -11.77 13.19 -0.94
C MET A 1039 -12.08 12.28 0.26
N VAL A 1040 -12.46 12.87 1.41
CA VAL A 1040 -12.78 12.09 2.61
C VAL A 1040 -14.03 11.23 2.42
N ALA A 1041 -15.05 11.77 1.75
CA ALA A 1041 -16.35 11.15 1.64
C ALA A 1041 -16.82 11.01 0.19
N SER A 1042 -16.37 9.94 -0.47
CA SER A 1042 -16.79 9.61 -1.83
C SER A 1042 -18.33 9.44 -1.91
N GLY A 1043 -18.96 10.22 -2.80
CA GLY A 1043 -20.41 10.27 -2.95
C GLY A 1043 -21.13 11.33 -2.11
N CYS A 1044 -20.41 12.31 -1.55
CA CYS A 1044 -21.00 13.49 -0.92
C CYS A 1044 -21.56 14.53 -1.93
N GLU A 1045 -21.21 14.44 -3.22
CA GLU A 1045 -21.72 15.32 -4.30
C GLU A 1045 -22.54 14.52 -5.31
N PRO A 1046 -23.88 14.47 -5.18
CA PRO A 1046 -24.74 13.86 -6.21
C PRO A 1046 -24.70 14.65 -7.52
N THR A 1047 -24.91 13.99 -8.67
CA THR A 1047 -24.86 14.62 -10.01
C THR A 1047 -25.70 15.90 -10.13
N LYS A 1048 -26.90 15.95 -9.52
CA LYS A 1048 -27.74 17.16 -9.50
C LYS A 1048 -27.06 18.34 -8.81
N VAL A 1049 -26.33 18.09 -7.72
CA VAL A 1049 -25.57 19.10 -6.98
C VAL A 1049 -24.34 19.54 -7.78
N THR A 1050 -23.65 18.62 -8.46
CA THR A 1050 -22.53 18.96 -9.36
C THR A 1050 -22.96 19.97 -10.43
N VAL A 1051 -24.10 19.72 -11.11
CA VAL A 1051 -24.64 20.62 -12.13
C VAL A 1051 -25.04 21.98 -11.52
N LEU A 1052 -25.68 21.97 -10.35
CA LEU A 1052 -26.07 23.19 -9.64
C LEU A 1052 -24.85 24.05 -9.25
N MET A 1053 -23.83 23.44 -8.65
CA MET A 1053 -22.61 24.14 -8.25
C MET A 1053 -21.84 24.65 -9.47
N ALA A 1054 -21.80 23.90 -10.58
CA ALA A 1054 -21.20 24.38 -11.82
C ALA A 1054 -21.91 25.62 -12.38
N THR A 1055 -23.25 25.66 -12.29
CA THR A 1055 -24.07 26.79 -12.75
C THR A 1055 -23.87 28.03 -11.86
N LEU A 1056 -23.72 27.84 -10.55
CA LEU A 1056 -23.51 28.93 -9.59
C LEU A 1056 -22.06 29.43 -9.53
N ARG A 1057 -21.10 28.70 -10.13
CA ARG A 1057 -19.67 28.94 -9.96
C ARG A 1057 -19.22 30.37 -10.27
N THR A 1058 -19.77 30.97 -11.32
CA THR A 1058 -19.42 32.34 -11.75
C THR A 1058 -20.03 33.44 -10.89
N HIS A 1059 -20.95 33.08 -9.99
CA HIS A 1059 -21.70 34.03 -9.14
C HIS A 1059 -21.32 33.93 -7.66
N CYS A 1060 -20.45 32.99 -7.30
CA CYS A 1060 -20.08 32.70 -5.92
C CYS A 1060 -18.56 32.74 -5.72
N LEU A 1061 -18.13 33.26 -4.57
CA LEU A 1061 -16.74 33.25 -4.10
C LEU A 1061 -16.34 31.86 -3.58
N GLY A 1062 -17.29 31.11 -3.04
CA GLY A 1062 -17.09 29.74 -2.58
C GLY A 1062 -18.39 29.04 -2.22
N MET A 1063 -18.42 27.71 -2.32
CA MET A 1063 -19.64 26.92 -2.10
C MET A 1063 -19.36 25.53 -1.51
N ALA A 1064 -20.24 25.03 -0.65
CA ALA A 1064 -20.16 23.66 -0.12
C ALA A 1064 -21.53 23.13 0.34
N LEU A 1065 -21.70 21.81 0.38
CA LEU A 1065 -22.83 21.20 1.08
C LEU A 1065 -22.62 21.20 2.60
N ALA A 1066 -23.67 21.52 3.33
CA ALA A 1066 -23.69 21.50 4.79
C ALA A 1066 -23.61 20.06 5.36
N GLY A 1067 -23.03 19.92 6.55
CA GLY A 1067 -22.97 18.65 7.29
C GLY A 1067 -22.18 17.56 6.56
N ALA A 1068 -22.60 16.31 6.62
CA ALA A 1068 -21.86 15.21 5.99
C ALA A 1068 -21.86 15.24 4.44
N GLY A 1069 -22.81 15.94 3.82
CA GLY A 1069 -23.03 15.96 2.36
C GLY A 1069 -23.96 14.85 1.84
N GLY A 1070 -24.07 14.72 0.52
CA GLY A 1070 -24.93 13.74 -0.17
C GLY A 1070 -26.40 14.14 -0.31
N GLY A 1071 -26.77 15.32 0.18
CA GLY A 1071 -28.12 15.90 0.21
C GLY A 1071 -28.17 17.08 1.18
N GLY A 1072 -29.37 17.58 1.52
CA GLY A 1072 -29.58 18.66 2.48
C GLY A 1072 -29.41 20.04 1.86
N TYR A 1073 -28.79 20.95 2.58
CA TYR A 1073 -28.55 22.33 2.15
C TYR A 1073 -27.19 22.50 1.45
N LEU A 1074 -27.21 23.22 0.33
CA LEU A 1074 -26.05 23.87 -0.26
C LEU A 1074 -25.97 25.29 0.30
N TYR A 1075 -24.81 25.69 0.80
CA TYR A 1075 -24.55 27.08 1.12
C TYR A 1075 -23.45 27.65 0.22
N ALA A 1076 -23.54 28.95 -0.04
CA ALA A 1076 -22.63 29.66 -0.92
C ALA A 1076 -22.38 31.07 -0.42
N LEU A 1077 -21.19 31.61 -0.68
CA LEU A 1077 -20.90 33.03 -0.58
C LEU A 1077 -21.02 33.65 -1.97
N LYS A 1078 -21.96 34.58 -2.16
CA LYS A 1078 -22.13 35.30 -3.42
C LYS A 1078 -20.97 36.27 -3.66
N ALA A 1079 -20.63 36.50 -4.92
CA ALA A 1079 -19.63 37.50 -5.33
C ALA A 1079 -20.10 38.95 -5.11
N GLY A 1080 -21.42 39.17 -5.05
CA GLY A 1080 -22.01 40.46 -4.72
C GLY A 1080 -23.30 40.31 -3.90
N PRO A 1081 -23.79 41.40 -3.27
CA PRO A 1081 -24.95 41.36 -2.38
C PRO A 1081 -26.29 41.20 -3.14
N GLN A 1082 -26.30 41.46 -4.45
CA GLN A 1082 -27.49 41.39 -5.30
C GLN A 1082 -28.10 39.98 -5.32
N GLN A 1083 -29.43 39.90 -5.52
CA GLN A 1083 -30.10 38.61 -5.72
C GLN A 1083 -29.62 37.96 -7.02
N LEU A 1084 -29.44 36.64 -7.00
CA LEU A 1084 -29.16 35.86 -8.21
C LEU A 1084 -30.27 36.12 -9.24
N SER A 1085 -29.91 36.44 -10.49
CA SER A 1085 -30.88 36.83 -11.51
C SER A 1085 -31.91 35.72 -11.76
N HIS A 1086 -33.18 36.08 -11.97
CA HIS A 1086 -34.28 35.16 -12.27
C HIS A 1086 -34.03 34.27 -13.53
N ASN A 1087 -33.03 34.61 -14.34
CA ASN A 1087 -32.63 33.85 -15.53
C ASN A 1087 -31.80 32.60 -15.21
N LEU A 1088 -31.30 32.44 -13.98
CA LEU A 1088 -30.71 31.17 -13.54
C LEU A 1088 -31.86 30.16 -13.35
N GLN A 1089 -31.98 29.18 -14.27
CA GLN A 1089 -32.90 28.05 -14.12
C GLN A 1089 -32.47 27.16 -12.95
N LEU A 1090 -32.75 27.58 -11.72
CA LEU A 1090 -32.44 26.85 -10.49
C LEU A 1090 -33.38 25.65 -10.26
N GLY A 1091 -34.30 25.34 -11.17
CA GLY A 1091 -35.27 24.24 -11.02
C GLY A 1091 -36.20 24.44 -9.81
N ASP A 1092 -36.75 23.35 -9.26
CA ASP A 1092 -37.66 23.33 -8.09
C ASP A 1092 -36.95 23.55 -6.73
N LEU A 1093 -35.82 24.28 -6.69
CA LEU A 1093 -35.04 24.49 -5.46
C LEU A 1093 -35.63 25.63 -4.62
N THR A 1094 -35.69 25.45 -3.29
CA THR A 1094 -36.10 26.50 -2.35
C THR A 1094 -34.88 27.28 -1.85
N CYS A 1095 -34.95 28.61 -1.91
CA CYS A 1095 -33.95 29.51 -1.35
C CYS A 1095 -34.47 30.07 -0.04
N ASP A 1096 -33.79 29.76 1.06
CA ASP A 1096 -34.16 30.24 2.39
C ASP A 1096 -33.36 31.51 2.75
N CYS A 1097 -33.98 32.39 3.53
CA CYS A 1097 -33.29 33.56 4.07
C CYS A 1097 -32.34 33.12 5.20
N VAL A 1098 -31.11 33.62 5.19
CA VAL A 1098 -30.07 33.28 6.16
C VAL A 1098 -29.48 34.54 6.78
N GLU A 1099 -29.35 34.55 8.10
CA GLU A 1099 -28.77 35.65 8.88
C GLU A 1099 -27.84 35.07 9.95
N VAL A 1100 -26.72 35.73 10.24
CA VAL A 1100 -25.84 35.33 11.35
C VAL A 1100 -26.54 35.58 12.69
N ASP A 1101 -26.55 34.59 13.57
CA ASP A 1101 -27.07 34.69 14.94
C ASP A 1101 -25.93 34.92 15.92
N GLU A 1102 -25.86 36.09 16.56
CA GLU A 1102 -24.78 36.40 17.50
C GLU A 1102 -24.98 35.85 18.92
N GLU A 1103 -26.21 35.49 19.28
CA GLU A 1103 -26.60 35.14 20.66
C GLU A 1103 -26.38 33.64 20.98
N GLY A 1104 -26.56 32.75 19.99
CA GLY A 1104 -26.51 31.31 20.22
C GLY A 1104 -27.77 30.76 20.90
N LEU A 1105 -27.60 29.75 21.76
CA LEU A 1105 -28.70 29.16 22.53
C LEU A 1105 -29.24 30.13 23.59
N VAL A 1106 -30.53 30.44 23.52
CA VAL A 1106 -31.28 31.26 24.50
C VAL A 1106 -32.27 30.41 25.29
N VAL A 1107 -32.47 30.73 26.57
CA VAL A 1107 -33.43 30.06 27.45
C VAL A 1107 -34.28 31.10 28.19
N GLN A 1108 -35.59 30.88 28.24
CA GLN A 1108 -36.56 31.76 28.87
C GLN A 1108 -37.47 30.97 29.81
N VAL A 1109 -37.92 31.60 30.90
CA VAL A 1109 -38.93 31.06 31.81
C VAL A 1109 -40.01 32.11 31.96
N ASP A 1110 -41.25 31.75 31.63
CA ASP A 1110 -42.40 32.67 31.66
C ASP A 1110 -42.14 34.01 30.91
N GLY A 1111 -41.46 33.91 29.76
CA GLY A 1111 -41.07 35.06 28.93
C GLY A 1111 -39.86 35.87 29.43
N GLN A 1112 -39.27 35.54 30.59
CA GLN A 1112 -38.05 36.18 31.08
C GLN A 1112 -36.80 35.42 30.64
N LEU A 1113 -35.84 36.11 30.02
CA LEU A 1113 -34.57 35.54 29.58
C LEU A 1113 -33.68 35.20 30.78
N LEU A 1114 -33.24 33.95 30.86
CA LEU A 1114 -32.27 33.52 31.86
C LEU A 1114 -30.85 33.90 31.44
N SER A 1115 -30.10 34.51 32.35
CA SER A 1115 -28.68 34.78 32.13
C SER A 1115 -27.86 33.49 32.30
N ARG A 1116 -26.98 33.21 31.34
CA ARG A 1116 -25.96 32.16 31.48
C ARG A 1116 -24.83 32.71 32.35
N PRO A 1117 -24.15 31.87 33.17
CA PRO A 1117 -22.88 32.27 33.78
C PRO A 1117 -21.95 32.85 32.72
N THR A 1118 -21.15 33.87 33.06
CA THR A 1118 -20.13 34.40 32.15
C THR A 1118 -19.16 33.28 31.80
N ASP A 1119 -19.30 32.76 30.59
CA ASP A 1119 -18.31 31.87 29.99
C ASP A 1119 -17.14 32.71 29.49
N GLU A 1120 -15.93 32.28 29.83
CA GLU A 1120 -14.71 32.65 29.12
C GLU A 1120 -14.71 32.02 27.72
N ASN A 1121 -15.69 32.37 26.88
CA ASN A 1121 -15.50 32.15 25.45
C ASN A 1121 -14.37 33.09 25.04
N GLU A 1122 -13.16 32.55 24.95
CA GLU A 1122 -11.98 33.32 24.60
C GLU A 1122 -12.20 34.02 23.26
N ILE A 1123 -11.94 35.33 23.20
CA ILE A 1123 -11.94 36.06 21.94
C ILE A 1123 -10.68 35.62 21.20
N LEU A 1124 -10.83 35.21 19.93
CA LEU A 1124 -9.70 34.79 19.12
C LEU A 1124 -8.76 35.98 18.87
N THR A 1125 -7.53 35.86 19.34
CA THR A 1125 -6.45 36.83 19.11
C THR A 1125 -5.49 36.34 18.01
N LYS A 1126 -4.74 37.26 17.40
CA LYS A 1126 -3.68 36.89 16.43
C LYS A 1126 -2.61 36.00 17.06
N GLU A 1127 -2.27 36.23 18.32
CA GLU A 1127 -1.28 35.41 19.06
C GLU A 1127 -1.77 33.97 19.28
N GLN A 1128 -3.03 33.78 19.67
CA GLN A 1128 -3.63 32.45 19.77
C GLN A 1128 -3.70 31.77 18.41
N LEU A 1129 -4.06 32.49 17.35
CA LEU A 1129 -4.08 31.94 15.99
C LEU A 1129 -2.69 31.43 15.56
N VAL A 1130 -1.62 32.18 15.86
CA VAL A 1130 -0.24 31.77 15.56
C VAL A 1130 0.16 30.52 16.37
N LYS A 1131 -0.19 30.44 17.66
CA LYS A 1131 0.07 29.23 18.46
C LYS A 1131 -0.62 28.00 17.86
N LEU A 1132 -1.89 28.16 17.46
CA LEU A 1132 -2.67 27.12 16.78
C LEU A 1132 -2.11 26.76 15.39
N GLN A 1133 -1.31 27.61 14.76
CA GLN A 1133 -0.59 27.29 13.51
C GLN A 1133 0.72 26.53 13.78
N ILE A 1134 1.44 26.88 14.85
CA ILE A 1134 2.73 26.27 15.22
C ILE A 1134 2.54 24.85 15.74
N ASP A 1135 1.52 24.58 16.56
CA ASP A 1135 1.20 23.21 17.03
C ASP A 1135 0.81 22.25 15.88
N VAL A 1136 0.47 22.78 14.71
CA VAL A 1136 0.07 22.00 13.53
C VAL A 1136 1.25 21.72 12.58
N SER A 1137 2.43 22.30 12.84
CA SER A 1137 3.63 22.13 12.02
C SER A 1137 4.46 20.87 12.35
N LEU A 1138 4.11 20.13 13.40
CA LEU A 1138 4.76 18.85 13.80
C LEU A 1138 4.38 17.64 12.91
N VAL A 1139 3.88 17.86 11.69
CA VAL A 1139 3.51 16.81 10.72
C VAL A 1139 4.48 16.75 9.52
N ASN A 1140 5.59 17.51 9.57
CA ASN A 1140 6.66 17.48 8.57
C ASN A 1140 8.01 17.07 9.18
N GLU A 1141 8.04 15.99 9.97
CA GLU A 1141 9.27 15.24 10.29
C GLU A 1141 9.13 13.77 9.90
#